data_AF-A0A7S6MD83-F1
#
_entry.id   AF-A0A7S6MD83-F1
#
_cell.length_a   1.000
_cell.length_b   1.000
_cell.length_c   1.000
_cell.angle_alpha   90.00
_cell.angle_beta   90.00
_cell.angle_gamma   90.00
#
_symmetry.space_group_name_H-M   'P 1'
#
loop_
_entity.id
_entity.type
_entity.pdbx_description
1 polymer ?
#
loop_
_entity_poly.entity_id
_entity_poly.type
_entity_poly.pdbx_seq_one_letter_code
_entity_poly.pdbx_strand_id
1 'polypeptide(L)'
;MSRTSLLIIAWLAPLYMAAASHAQPPRQNGADHYWKAFERYDAFRQTPDDQTIRDFVANPRGGVTPEVRAALDRARPILDSLRRGASAESVDFGIDLSDGPYTLLPHLSPMRSGMILMMADARVRMESGDSRGAAEAFAASMRMSDHATDNPVLINTLVGAAMFKLGNNTLREFIGKGELGQVEAAAVLDAVRSIATDDPLGFVGALKGERTGFGQWMIDNLSGEGGKERFLGELVGIMDADPVAREIVGMTQNEFVTSLHQYDLVMAKVIDAASQDDLDQARRDIAAIARDAENGVYGPVAQGMLPSLERVMDVMIEVYGQMDLLLRDLERLTADPEAAKTMRNAALWYLHAIELQSTIDEAGWQAIEAYSGAPGADTPDAVMDALREAEPILDILREAASIESCTFDLQSTWDAQGPMLPLPHLPGMKRNARLMAASALNRLHSAEVDEESRQIVAEGLSACFIMARHLGSDERAASVIVSADIAEVGLNALIASLQHRPALARHGEPIASAIARALTSRFGLSPALGKHRRLTIGWFLRRFASIEKLDQLVKGLEEVAQRGGLSVQHALVDLTFREVTDSLRAADRLLGTILEAFRTRPAAEAEAILARERGVYVEAGHPGELLDLFLGKAPEAAARVEAIEQRLRDARLLLR
;
A
#
# COMPACT_ATOMS: atom_id res chain seq x y z
N MET A 1 61.14 42.82 21.04
CA MET A 1 60.36 41.61 20.69
C MET A 1 60.22 41.58 19.18
N SER A 2 60.75 40.56 18.51
CA SER A 2 60.83 40.50 17.04
C SER A 2 59.52 39.97 16.43
N ARG A 3 59.23 40.40 15.19
CA ARG A 3 58.07 39.95 14.38
C ARG A 3 57.97 38.42 14.23
N THR A 4 59.03 37.68 14.50
CA THR A 4 59.06 36.22 14.53
C THR A 4 58.35 35.59 15.74
N SER A 5 58.21 36.30 16.87
CA SER A 5 57.52 35.77 18.06
C SER A 5 55.99 35.89 17.99
N LEU A 6 55.45 36.74 17.11
CA LEU A 6 54.00 36.95 16.95
C LEU A 6 53.35 35.96 15.97
N LEU A 7 54.12 35.34 15.08
CA LEU A 7 53.62 34.33 14.13
C LEU A 7 53.49 32.92 14.73
N ILE A 8 54.26 32.62 15.79
CA ILE A 8 54.18 31.31 16.47
C ILE A 8 52.95 31.22 17.39
N ILE A 9 52.48 32.36 17.93
CA ILE A 9 51.29 32.41 18.79
C ILE A 9 49.99 32.34 17.96
N ALA A 10 50.00 32.81 16.71
CA ALA A 10 48.85 32.71 15.81
C ALA A 10 48.61 31.29 15.23
N TRP A 11 49.64 30.44 15.21
CA TRP A 11 49.52 29.05 14.74
C TRP A 11 49.22 28.03 15.86
N LEU A 12 49.41 28.39 17.13
CA LEU A 12 49.13 27.49 18.27
C LEU A 12 47.75 27.72 18.91
N ALA A 13 47.06 28.81 18.58
CA ALA A 13 45.70 29.07 19.06
C ALA A 13 44.65 28.03 18.60
N PRO A 14 44.69 27.47 17.37
CA PRO A 14 43.79 26.38 16.98
C PRO A 14 44.08 25.07 17.72
N LEU A 15 45.34 24.85 18.14
CA LEU A 15 45.77 23.64 18.85
C LEU A 15 45.39 23.64 20.33
N TYR A 16 45.23 24.80 20.96
CA TYR A 16 44.77 24.90 22.35
C TYR A 16 43.24 25.00 22.48
N MET A 17 42.53 25.48 21.46
CA MET A 17 41.05 25.46 21.45
C MET A 17 40.47 24.07 21.11
N ALA A 18 41.22 23.21 20.42
CA ALA A 18 40.81 21.83 20.15
C ALA A 18 40.91 20.88 21.37
N ALA A 19 41.67 21.26 22.41
CA ALA A 19 41.92 20.41 23.58
C ALA A 19 41.08 20.78 24.82
N ALA A 20 40.19 21.77 24.70
CA ALA A 20 39.23 22.14 25.74
C ALA A 20 37.79 22.10 25.21
N SER A 21 37.47 21.08 24.39
CA SER A 21 36.12 20.52 24.42
C SER A 21 35.87 20.17 25.87
N HIS A 22 35.10 21.01 26.56
CA HIS A 22 34.60 20.67 27.88
C HIS A 22 33.97 19.30 27.71
N ALA A 23 34.57 18.26 28.30
CA ALA A 23 34.01 16.93 28.29
C ALA A 23 32.58 17.09 28.83
N GLN A 24 31.61 17.17 27.93
CA GLN A 24 30.21 17.12 28.31
C GLN A 24 30.12 15.83 29.13
N PRO A 25 29.50 15.88 30.33
CA PRO A 25 29.27 14.66 31.08
C PRO A 25 28.70 13.64 30.09
N PRO A 26 29.28 12.43 30.02
CA PRO A 26 29.03 11.51 28.92
C PRO A 26 27.52 11.41 28.73
N ARG A 27 27.04 11.84 27.55
CA ARG A 27 25.62 11.77 27.22
C ARG A 27 25.17 10.34 27.49
N GLN A 28 24.04 10.18 28.17
CA GLN A 28 23.58 8.86 28.55
C GLN A 28 23.26 8.05 27.28
N ASN A 29 24.12 7.08 26.97
CA ASN A 29 23.95 6.20 25.81
C ASN A 29 22.66 5.38 25.97
N GLY A 30 21.73 5.49 25.03
CA GLY A 30 20.47 4.74 25.08
C GLY A 30 20.64 3.23 24.90
N ALA A 31 21.78 2.75 24.38
CA ALA A 31 22.04 1.33 24.14
C ALA A 31 21.94 0.49 25.43
N ASP A 32 22.33 1.03 26.59
CA ASP A 32 22.21 0.34 27.88
C ASP A 32 20.77 -0.04 28.23
N HIS A 33 19.81 0.81 27.86
CA HIS A 33 18.39 0.54 28.08
C HIS A 33 17.86 -0.49 27.10
N TYR A 34 18.34 -0.45 25.85
CA TYR A 34 18.01 -1.47 24.85
C TYR A 34 18.57 -2.84 25.22
N TRP A 35 19.84 -2.94 25.64
CA TRP A 35 20.41 -4.21 26.10
C TRP A 35 19.64 -4.83 27.26
N LYS A 36 19.21 -4.00 28.24
CA LYS A 36 18.32 -4.45 29.32
C LYS A 36 16.96 -4.93 28.82
N ALA A 37 16.41 -4.29 27.78
CA ALA A 37 15.18 -4.76 27.15
C ALA A 37 15.40 -6.10 26.43
N PHE A 38 16.52 -6.27 25.72
CA PHE A 38 16.82 -7.47 24.95
C PHE A 38 17.05 -8.69 25.83
N GLU A 39 17.80 -8.54 26.93
CA GLU A 39 18.01 -9.61 27.92
C GLU A 39 16.66 -10.11 28.49
N ARG A 40 15.75 -9.17 28.82
CA ARG A 40 14.41 -9.52 29.29
C ARG A 40 13.55 -10.14 28.19
N TYR A 41 13.68 -9.63 26.96
CA TYR A 41 12.96 -10.15 25.81
C TYR A 41 13.40 -11.58 25.47
N ASP A 42 14.68 -11.92 25.63
CA ASP A 42 15.20 -13.27 25.41
C ASP A 42 14.55 -14.31 26.32
N ALA A 43 14.22 -13.94 27.56
CA ALA A 43 13.42 -14.77 28.46
C ALA A 43 11.94 -14.80 28.04
N PHE A 44 11.38 -13.64 27.67
CA PHE A 44 9.97 -13.50 27.28
C PHE A 44 9.62 -14.28 26.00
N ARG A 45 10.49 -14.29 24.98
CA ARG A 45 10.27 -14.98 23.70
C ARG A 45 10.16 -16.50 23.81
N GLN A 46 10.57 -17.07 24.95
CA GLN A 46 10.43 -18.50 25.23
C GLN A 46 9.05 -18.85 25.81
N THR A 47 8.20 -17.86 26.03
CA THR A 47 6.84 -18.04 26.58
C THR A 47 5.79 -18.02 25.46
N PRO A 48 4.60 -18.61 25.66
CA PRO A 48 3.50 -18.50 24.71
C PRO A 48 3.04 -17.06 24.44
N ASP A 49 3.32 -16.13 25.36
CA ASP A 49 2.90 -14.73 25.27
C ASP A 49 3.51 -14.00 24.07
N ASP A 50 4.75 -14.33 23.70
CA ASP A 50 5.39 -13.72 22.54
C ASP A 50 4.65 -14.09 21.24
N GLN A 51 4.26 -15.35 21.11
CA GLN A 51 3.47 -15.80 19.96
C GLN A 51 2.08 -15.14 19.98
N THR A 52 1.42 -15.06 21.13
CA THR A 52 0.14 -14.34 21.27
C THR A 52 0.23 -12.90 20.80
N ILE A 53 1.32 -12.18 21.14
CA ILE A 53 1.53 -10.80 20.68
C ILE A 53 1.83 -10.74 19.18
N ARG A 54 2.67 -11.65 18.66
CA ARG A 54 3.00 -11.70 17.23
C ARG A 54 1.78 -11.97 16.37
N ASP A 55 0.93 -12.91 16.78
CA ASP A 55 -0.32 -13.25 16.09
C ASP A 55 -1.28 -12.05 16.12
N PHE A 56 -1.39 -11.36 17.25
CA PHE A 56 -2.19 -10.14 17.38
C PHE A 56 -1.69 -9.02 16.45
N VAL A 57 -0.38 -8.77 16.35
CA VAL A 57 0.16 -7.73 15.46
C VAL A 57 0.04 -8.13 13.98
N ALA A 58 0.24 -9.41 13.65
CA ALA A 58 0.08 -9.91 12.29
C ALA A 58 -1.39 -9.90 11.83
N ASN A 59 -2.32 -10.08 12.76
CA ASN A 59 -3.75 -10.13 12.50
C ASN A 59 -4.56 -9.42 13.61
N PRO A 60 -4.56 -8.07 13.66
CA PRO A 60 -5.23 -7.31 14.72
C PRO A 60 -6.76 -7.41 14.68
N ARG A 61 -7.30 -8.08 13.66
CA ARG A 61 -8.71 -8.20 13.31
C ARG A 61 -9.57 -8.88 14.37
N GLY A 62 -8.96 -9.73 15.20
CA GLY A 62 -9.63 -10.36 16.34
C GLY A 62 -9.94 -9.41 17.50
N GLY A 63 -9.48 -8.15 17.43
CA GLY A 63 -9.52 -7.20 18.54
C GLY A 63 -8.58 -7.62 19.68
N VAL A 64 -8.58 -6.83 20.76
CA VAL A 64 -7.73 -7.11 21.93
C VAL A 64 -8.39 -8.10 22.88
N THR A 65 -7.86 -9.32 22.92
CA THR A 65 -8.31 -10.36 23.85
C THR A 65 -7.71 -10.18 25.26
N PRO A 66 -8.31 -10.80 26.30
CA PRO A 66 -7.73 -10.81 27.65
C PRO A 66 -6.30 -11.38 27.70
N GLU A 67 -6.00 -12.37 26.87
CA GLU A 67 -4.68 -12.99 26.77
C GLU A 67 -3.64 -12.01 26.25
N VAL A 68 -3.98 -11.22 25.22
CA VAL A 68 -3.11 -10.16 24.68
C VAL A 68 -2.81 -9.11 25.76
N ARG A 69 -3.82 -8.67 26.52
CA ARG A 69 -3.63 -7.71 27.62
C ARG A 69 -2.70 -8.27 28.69
N ALA A 70 -2.93 -9.51 29.11
CA ALA A 70 -2.12 -10.17 30.13
C ALA A 70 -0.67 -10.39 29.67
N ALA A 71 -0.46 -10.74 28.40
CA ALA A 71 0.86 -10.86 27.78
C ALA A 71 1.61 -9.51 27.79
N LEU A 72 0.95 -8.42 27.41
CA LEU A 72 1.55 -7.08 27.42
C LEU A 72 1.85 -6.54 28.82
N ASP A 73 1.03 -6.89 29.81
CA ASP A 73 1.30 -6.53 31.19
C ASP A 73 2.55 -7.24 31.73
N ARG A 74 2.77 -8.50 31.34
CA ARG A 74 4.03 -9.21 31.64
C ARG A 74 5.22 -8.64 30.86
N ALA A 75 5.00 -8.14 29.65
CA ALA A 75 6.02 -7.46 28.84
C ALA A 75 6.32 -6.01 29.29
N ARG A 76 5.58 -5.46 30.26
CA ARG A 76 5.73 -4.06 30.72
C ARG A 76 7.17 -3.66 31.04
N PRO A 77 7.97 -4.45 31.76
CA PRO A 77 9.36 -4.08 32.06
C PRO A 77 10.27 -4.03 30.81
N ILE A 78 9.91 -4.74 29.73
CA ILE A 78 10.62 -4.66 28.44
C ILE A 78 10.25 -3.35 27.76
N LEU A 79 8.95 -3.06 27.65
CA LEU A 79 8.42 -1.83 27.05
C LEU A 79 8.98 -0.57 27.72
N ASP A 80 9.08 -0.55 29.05
CA ASP A 80 9.62 0.59 29.79
C ASP A 80 11.12 0.81 29.54
N SER A 81 11.88 -0.27 29.32
CA SER A 81 13.28 -0.17 28.92
C SER A 81 13.42 0.28 27.46
N LEU A 82 12.57 -0.22 26.55
CA LEU A 82 12.52 0.24 25.16
C LEU A 82 12.20 1.74 25.07
N ARG A 83 11.17 2.23 25.79
CA ARG A 83 10.81 3.66 25.82
C ARG A 83 11.94 4.53 26.34
N ARG A 84 12.68 4.07 27.36
CA ARG A 84 13.87 4.78 27.87
C ARG A 84 14.99 4.83 26.84
N GLY A 85 15.29 3.72 26.16
CA GLY A 85 16.24 3.69 25.05
C GLY A 85 15.85 4.63 23.91
N ALA A 86 14.56 4.63 23.55
CA ALA A 86 13.99 5.50 22.52
C ALA A 86 13.90 6.99 22.91
N SER A 87 14.10 7.32 24.19
CA SER A 87 14.13 8.70 24.67
C SER A 87 15.54 9.31 24.74
N ALA A 88 16.58 8.50 24.51
CA ALA A 88 17.94 8.98 24.44
C ALA A 88 18.16 9.81 23.17
N GLU A 89 19.05 10.80 23.22
CA GLU A 89 19.42 11.63 22.07
C GLU A 89 20.29 10.87 21.05
N SER A 90 21.04 9.87 21.52
CA SER A 90 21.95 9.06 20.71
C SER A 90 22.09 7.66 21.27
N VAL A 91 22.38 6.69 20.40
CA VAL A 91 22.51 5.27 20.77
C VAL A 91 23.70 4.65 20.07
N ASP A 92 24.73 4.30 20.84
CA ASP A 92 25.90 3.58 20.34
C ASP A 92 25.90 2.16 20.89
N PHE A 93 25.70 1.16 20.01
CA PHE A 93 25.69 -0.24 20.40
C PHE A 93 27.09 -0.86 20.59
N GLY A 94 28.16 -0.10 20.34
CA GLY A 94 29.55 -0.55 20.47
C GLY A 94 29.93 -1.59 19.41
N ILE A 95 29.40 -1.47 18.19
CA ILE A 95 29.66 -2.41 17.10
C ILE A 95 31.03 -2.10 16.49
N ASP A 96 31.91 -3.11 16.47
CA ASP A 96 33.18 -3.03 15.76
C ASP A 96 32.98 -3.42 14.29
N LEU A 97 33.16 -2.46 13.39
CA LEU A 97 33.02 -2.64 11.94
C LEU A 97 34.30 -3.17 11.29
N SER A 98 35.37 -3.46 12.03
CA SER A 98 36.65 -3.90 11.47
C SER A 98 36.58 -5.25 10.75
N ASP A 99 35.60 -6.08 11.09
CA ASP A 99 35.38 -7.39 10.48
C ASP A 99 34.67 -7.30 9.11
N GLY A 100 34.39 -6.08 8.63
CA GLY A 100 33.79 -5.82 7.32
C GLY A 100 32.45 -6.55 7.17
N PRO A 101 32.25 -7.37 6.12
CA PRO A 101 30.98 -8.08 5.90
C PRO A 101 30.64 -9.12 6.97
N TYR A 102 31.60 -9.54 7.79
CA TYR A 102 31.39 -10.52 8.85
C TYR A 102 31.00 -9.87 10.19
N THR A 103 30.89 -8.54 10.23
CA THR A 103 30.49 -7.81 11.43
C THR A 103 29.13 -8.29 11.93
N LEU A 104 29.09 -8.73 13.19
CA LEU A 104 27.85 -9.17 13.81
C LEU A 104 27.01 -7.96 14.24
N LEU A 105 25.72 -8.02 13.97
CA LEU A 105 24.75 -6.97 14.30
C LEU A 105 23.69 -7.51 15.29
N PRO A 106 24.08 -7.88 16.52
CA PRO A 106 23.22 -8.60 17.47
C PRO A 106 22.00 -7.81 17.93
N HIS A 107 22.00 -6.49 17.79
CA HIS A 107 20.93 -5.60 18.24
C HIS A 107 19.71 -5.57 17.28
N LEU A 108 19.87 -5.84 15.98
CA LEU A 108 18.81 -5.61 15.00
C LEU A 108 17.58 -6.53 15.19
N SER A 109 17.80 -7.82 15.38
CA SER A 109 16.72 -8.80 15.60
C SER A 109 15.87 -8.50 16.86
N PRO A 110 16.47 -8.26 18.04
CA PRO A 110 15.69 -7.91 19.21
C PRO A 110 15.09 -6.49 19.12
N MET A 111 15.69 -5.52 18.41
CA MET A 111 15.04 -4.22 18.13
C MET A 111 13.74 -4.40 17.34
N ARG A 112 13.77 -5.17 16.25
CA ARG A 112 12.58 -5.48 15.46
C ARG A 112 11.50 -6.19 16.30
N SER A 113 11.90 -7.08 17.18
CA SER A 113 10.95 -7.76 18.07
C SER A 113 10.38 -6.82 19.14
N GLY A 114 11.19 -5.91 19.68
CA GLY A 114 10.74 -4.84 20.55
C GLY A 114 9.77 -3.88 19.87
N MET A 115 9.96 -3.62 18.57
CA MET A 115 9.03 -2.82 17.76
C MET A 115 7.65 -3.47 17.66
N ILE A 116 7.59 -4.80 17.47
CA ILE A 116 6.33 -5.56 17.46
C ILE A 116 5.61 -5.43 18.82
N LEU A 117 6.34 -5.56 19.94
CA LEU A 117 5.77 -5.34 21.28
C LEU A 117 5.22 -3.91 21.45
N MET A 118 5.95 -2.90 20.96
CA MET A 118 5.52 -1.50 21.04
C MET A 118 4.24 -1.25 20.24
N MET A 119 4.09 -1.86 19.07
CA MET A 119 2.87 -1.74 18.25
C MET A 119 1.68 -2.45 18.87
N ALA A 120 1.89 -3.60 19.49
CA ALA A 120 0.85 -4.27 20.25
C ALA A 120 0.39 -3.41 21.43
N ASP A 121 1.32 -2.83 22.19
CA ASP A 121 1.01 -1.91 23.30
C ASP A 121 0.22 -0.67 22.82
N ALA A 122 0.64 -0.04 21.73
CA ALA A 122 -0.06 1.10 21.15
C ALA A 122 -1.52 0.76 20.79
N ARG A 123 -1.74 -0.38 20.13
CA ARG A 123 -3.09 -0.85 19.77
C ARG A 123 -3.97 -1.11 20.98
N VAL A 124 -3.46 -1.82 21.98
CA VAL A 124 -4.20 -2.07 23.23
C VAL A 124 -4.57 -0.78 23.95
N ARG A 125 -3.66 0.21 23.97
CA ARG A 125 -3.92 1.51 24.59
C ARG A 125 -5.00 2.29 23.84
N MET A 126 -4.94 2.34 22.51
CA MET A 126 -5.99 2.97 21.69
C MET A 126 -7.36 2.35 21.96
N GLU A 127 -7.47 1.02 21.92
CA GLU A 127 -8.74 0.32 22.20
C GLU A 127 -9.24 0.51 23.64
N SER A 128 -8.34 0.85 24.57
CA SER A 128 -8.69 1.13 25.98
C SER A 128 -9.01 2.61 26.23
N GLY A 129 -8.97 3.46 25.21
CA GLY A 129 -9.15 4.90 25.32
C GLY A 129 -7.94 5.65 25.89
N ASP A 130 -6.77 5.00 26.03
CA ASP A 130 -5.51 5.63 26.41
C ASP A 130 -4.76 6.14 25.17
N SER A 131 -5.36 7.12 24.48
CA SER A 131 -4.81 7.75 23.27
C SER A 131 -3.42 8.33 23.51
N ARG A 132 -3.21 8.94 24.69
CA ARG A 132 -1.92 9.52 25.09
C ARG A 132 -0.83 8.45 25.20
N GLY A 133 -1.08 7.37 25.93
CA GLY A 133 -0.07 6.31 26.07
C GLY A 133 0.23 5.62 24.73
N ALA A 134 -0.75 5.52 23.83
CA ALA A 134 -0.52 5.05 22.47
C ALA A 134 0.35 6.02 21.66
N ALA A 135 0.10 7.34 21.74
CA ALA A 135 0.92 8.36 21.10
C ALA A 135 2.38 8.31 21.59
N GLU A 136 2.61 8.10 22.88
CA GLU A 136 3.94 7.90 23.46
C GLU A 136 4.62 6.64 22.90
N ALA A 137 3.88 5.55 22.71
CA ALA A 137 4.37 4.32 22.08
C ALA A 137 4.72 4.55 20.60
N PHE A 138 3.89 5.28 19.83
CA PHE A 138 4.20 5.67 18.45
C PHE A 138 5.44 6.54 18.36
N ALA A 139 5.54 7.58 19.19
CA ALA A 139 6.72 8.44 19.24
C ALA A 139 8.00 7.66 19.57
N ALA A 140 7.95 6.76 20.55
CA ALA A 140 9.07 5.87 20.86
C ALA A 140 9.42 4.96 19.66
N SER A 141 8.42 4.46 18.95
CA SER A 141 8.63 3.57 17.80
C SER A 141 9.33 4.25 16.62
N MET A 142 9.04 5.54 16.38
CA MET A 142 9.72 6.34 15.33
C MET A 142 11.19 6.54 15.68
N ARG A 143 11.48 6.92 16.94
CA ARG A 143 12.86 7.06 17.43
C ARG A 143 13.62 5.72 17.47
N MET A 144 12.96 4.62 17.81
CA MET A 144 13.56 3.28 17.72
C MET A 144 13.98 2.93 16.29
N SER A 145 13.19 3.34 15.30
CA SER A 145 13.47 3.09 13.88
C SER A 145 14.72 3.83 13.43
N ASP A 146 14.92 5.06 13.90
CA ASP A 146 16.12 5.88 13.67
C ASP A 146 17.34 5.36 14.45
N HIS A 147 17.18 4.98 15.72
CA HIS A 147 18.29 4.38 16.50
C HIS A 147 18.78 3.04 15.89
N ALA A 148 17.95 2.34 15.12
CA ALA A 148 18.38 1.14 14.40
C ALA A 148 19.38 1.47 13.27
N THR A 149 19.43 2.73 12.82
CA THR A 149 20.25 3.22 11.70
C THR A 149 21.51 3.97 12.13
N ASP A 150 21.85 3.97 13.43
CA ASP A 150 23.01 4.71 13.95
C ASP A 150 24.36 4.24 13.36
N ASN A 151 24.44 2.98 12.90
CA ASN A 151 25.62 2.46 12.22
C ASN A 151 25.52 2.63 10.69
N PRO A 152 26.61 3.02 10.01
CA PRO A 152 26.64 3.23 8.56
C PRO A 152 26.73 1.91 7.78
N VAL A 153 25.86 0.95 8.08
CA VAL A 153 25.78 -0.34 7.40
C VAL A 153 24.42 -0.46 6.75
N LEU A 154 24.36 -0.87 5.48
CA LEU A 154 23.12 -0.83 4.70
C LEU A 154 21.96 -1.62 5.34
N ILE A 155 22.26 -2.77 5.94
CA ILE A 155 21.25 -3.60 6.60
C ILE A 155 20.62 -2.92 7.83
N ASN A 156 21.36 -2.06 8.54
CA ASN A 156 20.83 -1.28 9.67
C ASN A 156 19.69 -0.36 9.20
N THR A 157 19.94 0.40 8.13
CA THR A 157 18.92 1.26 7.52
C THR A 157 17.73 0.48 6.99
N LEU A 158 17.93 -0.68 6.35
CA LEU A 158 16.80 -1.50 5.87
C LEU A 158 15.93 -2.03 7.01
N VAL A 159 16.54 -2.40 8.15
CA VAL A 159 15.80 -2.80 9.35
C VAL A 159 15.07 -1.59 9.97
N GLY A 160 15.73 -0.44 10.08
CA GLY A 160 15.11 0.82 10.53
C GLY A 160 13.91 1.21 9.67
N ALA A 161 14.04 1.12 8.34
CA ALA A 161 12.96 1.35 7.39
C ALA A 161 11.79 0.38 7.58
N ALA A 162 12.06 -0.92 7.79
CA ALA A 162 11.01 -1.89 8.05
C ALA A 162 10.28 -1.62 9.39
N MET A 163 11.01 -1.19 10.42
CA MET A 163 10.44 -0.77 11.70
C MET A 163 9.58 0.49 11.51
N PHE A 164 10.08 1.51 10.82
CA PHE A 164 9.34 2.73 10.52
C PHE A 164 8.03 2.41 9.80
N LYS A 165 8.06 1.59 8.74
CA LYS A 165 6.86 1.17 8.00
C LYS A 165 5.83 0.49 8.91
N LEU A 166 6.27 -0.40 9.79
CA LEU A 166 5.37 -1.06 10.75
C LEU A 166 4.72 -0.04 11.70
N GLY A 167 5.50 0.92 12.21
CA GLY A 167 5.03 2.02 13.05
C GLY A 167 4.04 2.93 12.34
N ASN A 168 4.42 3.40 11.17
CA ASN A 168 3.65 4.31 10.33
C ASN A 168 2.33 3.67 9.89
N ASN A 169 2.34 2.42 9.43
CA ASN A 169 1.12 1.72 9.01
C ASN A 169 0.12 1.60 10.18
N THR A 170 0.62 1.28 11.38
CA THR A 170 -0.23 1.20 12.57
C THR A 170 -0.78 2.57 12.97
N LEU A 171 0.06 3.62 12.97
CA LEU A 171 -0.37 4.98 13.27
C LEU A 171 -1.40 5.52 12.25
N ARG A 172 -1.18 5.30 10.95
CA ARG A 172 -2.09 5.71 9.87
C ARG A 172 -3.45 5.03 9.97
N GLU A 173 -3.51 3.80 10.49
CA GLU A 173 -4.77 3.13 10.82
C GLU A 173 -5.59 3.96 11.81
N PHE A 174 -4.98 4.44 12.89
CA PHE A 174 -5.65 5.25 13.92
C PHE A 174 -6.01 6.65 13.44
N ILE A 175 -5.14 7.27 12.62
CA ILE A 175 -5.48 8.52 11.92
C ILE A 175 -6.71 8.31 11.03
N GLY A 176 -6.74 7.22 10.25
CA GLY A 176 -7.85 6.87 9.37
C GLY A 176 -9.12 6.46 10.12
N LYS A 177 -9.04 6.05 11.39
CA LYS A 177 -10.23 5.86 12.24
C LYS A 177 -10.73 7.17 12.85
N GLY A 178 -9.89 8.22 12.85
CA GLY A 178 -10.16 9.50 13.50
C GLY A 178 -9.95 9.45 15.01
N GLU A 179 -9.14 8.49 15.49
CA GLU A 179 -8.93 8.25 16.93
C GLU A 179 -7.70 9.01 17.48
N LEU A 180 -6.86 9.58 16.60
CA LEU A 180 -5.71 10.39 17.01
C LEU A 180 -6.12 11.87 17.17
N GLY A 181 -6.13 12.35 18.41
CA GLY A 181 -6.43 13.74 18.74
C GLY A 181 -5.28 14.71 18.46
N GLN A 182 -5.56 16.01 18.60
CA GLN A 182 -4.60 17.10 18.34
C GLN A 182 -3.34 17.01 19.23
N VAL A 183 -3.53 16.72 20.52
CA VAL A 183 -2.43 16.67 21.50
C VAL A 183 -1.55 15.44 21.24
N GLU A 184 -2.17 14.30 20.97
CA GLU A 184 -1.49 13.07 20.60
C GLU A 184 -0.71 13.22 19.29
N ALA A 185 -1.32 13.85 18.27
CA ALA A 185 -0.68 14.11 17.00
C ALA A 185 0.58 14.98 17.15
N ALA A 186 0.52 16.02 18.00
CA ALA A 186 1.68 16.88 18.27
C ALA A 186 2.85 16.09 18.90
N ALA A 187 2.57 15.19 19.85
CA ALA A 187 3.60 14.37 20.49
C ALA A 187 4.30 13.42 19.49
N VAL A 188 3.54 12.86 18.54
CA VAL A 188 4.11 12.02 17.48
C VAL A 188 4.84 12.86 16.44
N LEU A 189 4.30 14.02 16.07
CA LEU A 189 4.90 14.95 15.11
C LEU A 189 6.32 15.35 15.52
N ASP A 190 6.53 15.65 16.80
CA ASP A 190 7.87 15.99 17.31
C ASP A 190 8.87 14.84 17.12
N ALA A 191 8.43 13.58 17.29
CA ALA A 191 9.28 12.40 17.08
C ALA A 191 9.53 12.12 15.59
N VAL A 192 8.56 12.39 14.71
CA VAL A 192 8.73 12.24 13.26
C VAL A 192 9.67 13.33 12.73
N ARG A 193 9.55 14.56 13.22
CA ARG A 193 10.44 15.68 12.84
C ARG A 193 11.89 15.45 13.24
N SER A 194 12.15 14.75 14.35
CA SER A 194 13.53 14.45 14.75
C SER A 194 14.22 13.45 13.81
N ILE A 195 13.45 12.63 13.07
CA ILE A 195 13.99 11.62 12.15
C ILE A 195 13.89 12.06 10.68
N ALA A 196 12.99 12.99 10.35
CA ALA A 196 12.82 13.57 9.02
C ALA A 196 13.90 14.64 8.73
N THR A 197 15.15 14.20 8.74
CA THR A 197 16.32 15.01 8.35
C THR A 197 16.50 15.03 6.82
N ASP A 198 17.61 15.55 6.31
CA ASP A 198 17.96 15.50 4.88
C ASP A 198 18.24 14.05 4.40
N ASP A 199 18.54 13.12 5.32
CA ASP A 199 18.75 11.70 5.06
C ASP A 199 17.92 10.85 6.04
N PRO A 200 16.58 10.80 5.90
CA PRO A 200 15.71 10.03 6.78
C PRO A 200 16.15 8.57 6.90
N LEU A 201 16.42 8.11 8.13
CA LEU A 201 16.92 6.76 8.43
C LEU A 201 18.31 6.44 7.83
N GLY A 202 19.06 7.46 7.40
CA GLY A 202 20.47 7.33 7.05
C GLY A 202 20.77 6.51 5.80
N PHE A 203 19.91 6.49 4.78
CA PHE A 203 20.13 5.71 3.55
C PHE A 203 21.40 6.14 2.82
N VAL A 204 21.60 7.44 2.63
CA VAL A 204 22.79 7.96 1.93
C VAL A 204 24.04 7.71 2.77
N GLY A 205 23.96 7.92 4.09
CA GLY A 205 25.01 7.59 5.04
C GLY A 205 25.40 6.11 4.99
N ALA A 206 24.43 5.21 4.96
CA ALA A 206 24.65 3.77 4.90
C ALA A 206 25.21 3.32 3.54
N LEU A 207 24.80 3.91 2.42
CA LEU A 207 25.40 3.64 1.10
C LEU A 207 26.87 4.08 1.04
N LYS A 208 27.19 5.24 1.63
CA LYS A 208 28.59 5.70 1.79
C LYS A 208 29.38 4.73 2.65
N GLY A 209 28.82 4.30 3.78
CA GLY A 209 29.41 3.30 4.67
C GLY A 209 29.63 1.96 3.99
N GLU A 210 28.68 1.47 3.21
CA GLU A 210 28.80 0.24 2.41
C GLU A 210 29.96 0.34 1.41
N ARG A 211 30.06 1.47 0.70
CA ARG A 211 31.17 1.72 -0.22
C ARG A 211 32.53 1.74 0.49
N THR A 212 32.66 2.50 1.57
CA THR A 212 33.94 2.68 2.29
C THR A 212 34.31 1.49 3.18
N GLY A 213 33.31 0.70 3.61
CA GLY A 213 33.47 -0.47 4.44
C GLY A 213 33.55 -1.73 3.58
N PHE A 214 32.41 -2.23 3.11
CA PHE A 214 32.34 -3.46 2.32
C PHE A 214 33.07 -3.35 0.96
N GLY A 215 32.86 -2.26 0.22
CA GLY A 215 33.53 -2.03 -1.06
C GLY A 215 35.06 -2.00 -0.93
N GLN A 216 35.57 -1.23 0.02
CA GLN A 216 37.01 -1.17 0.30
C GLN A 216 37.54 -2.51 0.83
N TRP A 217 36.80 -3.19 1.71
CA TRP A 217 37.17 -4.51 2.20
C TRP A 217 37.34 -5.51 1.06
N MET A 218 36.43 -5.51 0.07
CA MET A 218 36.56 -6.36 -1.12
C MET A 218 37.85 -6.07 -1.89
N ILE A 219 38.16 -4.79 -2.13
CA ILE A 219 39.39 -4.40 -2.82
C ILE A 219 40.61 -4.88 -2.04
N ASP A 220 40.67 -4.57 -0.74
CA ASP A 220 41.85 -4.87 0.08
C ASP A 220 42.09 -6.37 0.25
N ASN A 221 41.02 -7.16 0.41
CA ASN A 221 41.11 -8.57 0.74
C ASN A 221 41.04 -9.50 -0.47
N LEU A 222 40.41 -9.08 -1.57
CA LEU A 222 40.13 -9.92 -2.74
C LEU A 222 40.93 -9.52 -3.99
N SER A 223 41.77 -8.48 -3.93
CA SER A 223 42.65 -8.13 -5.06
C SER A 223 43.84 -9.07 -5.23
N GLY A 224 44.25 -9.79 -4.16
CA GLY A 224 45.37 -10.73 -4.18
C GLY A 224 45.09 -12.05 -4.91
N GLU A 225 46.13 -12.88 -5.04
CA GLU A 225 46.01 -14.23 -5.61
C GLU A 225 44.94 -15.05 -4.88
N GLY A 226 44.06 -15.73 -5.65
CA GLY A 226 42.94 -16.51 -5.10
C GLY A 226 41.77 -15.66 -4.57
N GLY A 227 41.79 -14.33 -4.75
CA GLY A 227 40.73 -13.44 -4.29
C GLY A 227 39.41 -13.65 -5.02
N LYS A 228 39.44 -13.91 -6.33
CA LYS A 228 38.28 -14.28 -7.14
C LYS A 228 37.62 -15.56 -6.63
N GLU A 229 38.40 -16.60 -6.36
CA GLU A 229 37.88 -17.88 -5.86
C GLU A 229 37.27 -17.73 -4.47
N ARG A 230 37.86 -16.91 -3.59
CA ARG A 230 37.27 -16.56 -2.30
C ARG A 230 35.94 -15.82 -2.46
N PHE A 231 35.90 -14.80 -3.32
CA PHE A 231 34.65 -14.08 -3.62
C PHE A 231 33.54 -15.01 -4.13
N LEU A 232 33.86 -15.88 -5.08
CA LEU A 232 32.93 -16.88 -5.59
C LEU A 232 32.47 -17.83 -4.47
N GLY A 233 33.37 -18.25 -3.58
CA GLY A 233 33.03 -19.08 -2.42
C GLY A 233 32.04 -18.42 -1.45
N GLU A 234 32.17 -17.11 -1.23
CA GLU A 234 31.22 -16.34 -0.40
C GLU A 234 29.87 -16.11 -1.10
N LEU A 235 29.86 -16.07 -2.43
CA LEU A 235 28.63 -15.94 -3.23
C LEU A 235 27.84 -17.24 -3.37
N VAL A 236 28.46 -18.40 -3.12
CA VAL A 236 27.79 -19.72 -3.17
C VAL A 236 26.65 -19.73 -2.15
N GLY A 237 25.42 -19.82 -2.66
CA GLY A 237 24.18 -19.74 -1.87
C GLY A 237 23.42 -18.41 -1.95
N ILE A 238 24.06 -17.30 -2.33
CA ILE A 238 23.39 -16.01 -2.57
C ILE A 238 23.03 -15.85 -4.06
N MET A 239 23.87 -16.38 -4.97
CA MET A 239 23.78 -16.15 -6.42
C MET A 239 23.84 -17.43 -7.27
N ASP A 240 23.54 -18.62 -6.72
CA ASP A 240 23.79 -19.94 -7.35
C ASP A 240 23.15 -20.17 -8.74
N ALA A 241 22.23 -19.31 -9.19
CA ALA A 241 21.61 -19.37 -10.53
C ALA A 241 21.96 -18.20 -11.46
N ASP A 242 22.83 -17.28 -11.03
CA ASP A 242 23.04 -16.02 -11.73
C ASP A 242 24.01 -16.17 -12.93
N PRO A 243 23.61 -15.75 -14.15
CA PRO A 243 24.53 -15.61 -15.30
C PRO A 243 25.82 -14.86 -14.99
N VAL A 244 25.78 -13.86 -14.10
CA VAL A 244 26.93 -13.06 -13.68
C VAL A 244 27.99 -13.91 -12.98
N ALA A 245 27.58 -14.86 -12.13
CA ALA A 245 28.52 -15.73 -11.43
C ALA A 245 29.35 -16.57 -12.42
N ARG A 246 28.73 -17.03 -13.51
CA ARG A 246 29.41 -17.77 -14.58
C ARG A 246 30.43 -16.91 -15.33
N GLU A 247 30.13 -15.62 -15.52
CA GLU A 247 31.08 -14.69 -16.14
C GLU A 247 32.29 -14.45 -15.24
N ILE A 248 32.07 -14.25 -13.94
CA ILE A 248 33.16 -14.06 -12.96
C ILE A 248 34.06 -15.30 -12.90
N VAL A 249 33.50 -16.52 -12.93
CA VAL A 249 34.30 -17.76 -12.97
C VAL A 249 35.33 -17.74 -14.12
N GLY A 250 34.93 -17.24 -15.28
CA GLY A 250 35.77 -17.17 -16.49
C GLY A 250 36.88 -16.11 -16.45
N MET A 251 36.86 -15.18 -15.50
CA MET A 251 37.84 -14.09 -15.42
C MET A 251 39.20 -14.53 -14.91
N THR A 252 40.24 -13.84 -15.36
CA THR A 252 41.52 -13.77 -14.66
C THR A 252 41.39 -12.95 -13.37
N GLN A 253 42.31 -13.13 -12.43
CA GLN A 253 42.33 -12.33 -11.20
C GLN A 253 42.41 -10.81 -11.48
N ASN A 254 43.18 -10.37 -12.47
CA ASN A 254 43.31 -8.94 -12.82
C ASN A 254 42.01 -8.35 -13.39
N GLU A 255 41.29 -9.10 -14.22
CA GLU A 255 39.97 -8.69 -14.72
C GLU A 255 38.97 -8.57 -13.57
N PHE A 256 38.98 -9.52 -12.64
CA PHE A 256 38.16 -9.46 -11.43
C PHE A 256 38.48 -8.23 -10.57
N VAL A 257 39.75 -7.92 -10.30
CA VAL A 257 40.15 -6.69 -9.58
C VAL A 257 39.66 -5.43 -10.30
N THR A 258 39.77 -5.40 -11.63
CA THR A 258 39.23 -4.29 -12.42
C THR A 258 37.72 -4.16 -12.22
N SER A 259 36.98 -5.27 -12.19
CA SER A 259 35.54 -5.28 -11.93
C SER A 259 35.18 -4.80 -10.52
N LEU A 260 36.00 -5.09 -9.49
CA LEU A 260 35.81 -4.54 -8.13
C LEU A 260 35.91 -3.00 -8.12
N HIS A 261 36.90 -2.44 -8.83
CA HIS A 261 37.03 -0.99 -8.93
C HIS A 261 35.89 -0.35 -9.73
N GLN A 262 35.36 -1.03 -10.75
CA GLN A 262 34.18 -0.57 -11.47
C GLN A 262 32.92 -0.59 -10.58
N TYR A 263 32.79 -1.58 -9.69
CA TYR A 263 31.73 -1.58 -8.67
C TYR A 263 31.85 -0.38 -7.72
N ASP A 264 33.05 -0.04 -7.24
CA ASP A 264 33.24 1.19 -6.43
C ASP A 264 32.78 2.46 -7.17
N LEU A 265 33.08 2.56 -8.47
CA LEU A 265 32.61 3.66 -9.31
C LEU A 265 31.08 3.69 -9.43
N VAL A 266 30.44 2.54 -9.57
CA VAL A 266 28.97 2.43 -9.59
C VAL A 266 28.39 2.85 -8.24
N MET A 267 28.97 2.41 -7.12
CA MET A 267 28.54 2.84 -5.79
C MET A 267 28.63 4.37 -5.62
N ALA A 268 29.68 5.01 -6.14
CA ALA A 268 29.78 6.47 -6.15
C ALA A 268 28.59 7.12 -6.89
N LYS A 269 28.26 6.61 -8.08
CA LYS A 269 27.13 7.10 -8.89
C LYS A 269 25.77 6.85 -8.20
N VAL A 270 25.60 5.71 -7.55
CA VAL A 270 24.39 5.38 -6.78
C VAL A 270 24.24 6.33 -5.59
N ILE A 271 25.33 6.63 -4.87
CA ILE A 271 25.32 7.62 -3.78
C ILE A 271 24.96 9.01 -4.30
N ASP A 272 25.53 9.43 -5.43
CA ASP A 272 25.22 10.72 -6.04
C ASP A 272 23.74 10.81 -6.44
N ALA A 273 23.19 9.75 -7.03
CA ALA A 273 21.76 9.67 -7.36
C ALA A 273 20.88 9.67 -6.10
N ALA A 274 21.26 8.94 -5.05
CA ALA A 274 20.53 8.86 -3.80
C ALA A 274 20.54 10.16 -2.98
N SER A 275 21.55 11.01 -3.19
CA SER A 275 21.69 12.30 -2.51
C SER A 275 20.87 13.43 -3.16
N GLN A 276 20.05 13.12 -4.18
CA GLN A 276 19.24 14.11 -4.86
C GLN A 276 17.92 14.37 -4.13
N ASP A 277 17.50 15.64 -4.08
CA ASP A 277 16.19 16.02 -3.53
C ASP A 277 15.01 15.54 -4.41
N ASP A 278 15.23 15.42 -5.73
CA ASP A 278 14.23 14.93 -6.69
C ASP A 278 14.28 13.40 -6.79
N LEU A 279 13.38 12.74 -6.06
CA LEU A 279 13.29 11.27 -6.00
C LEU A 279 12.93 10.63 -7.37
N ASP A 280 12.22 11.34 -8.24
CA ASP A 280 11.92 10.85 -9.58
C ASP A 280 13.17 10.92 -10.47
N GLN A 281 14.00 11.95 -10.30
CA GLN A 281 15.31 12.03 -10.96
C GLN A 281 16.26 10.96 -10.44
N ALA A 282 16.33 10.77 -9.11
CA ALA A 282 17.12 9.71 -8.49
C ALA A 282 16.75 8.33 -9.08
N ARG A 283 15.45 8.03 -9.19
CA ARG A 283 14.94 6.79 -9.81
C ARG A 283 15.38 6.64 -11.27
N ARG A 284 15.31 7.71 -12.07
CA ARG A 284 15.76 7.71 -13.47
C ARG A 284 17.26 7.46 -13.59
N ASP A 285 18.06 8.08 -12.72
CA ASP A 285 19.51 7.95 -12.73
C ASP A 285 19.96 6.55 -12.32
N ILE A 286 19.35 5.96 -11.29
CA ILE A 286 19.59 4.56 -10.90
C ILE A 286 19.23 3.60 -12.02
N ALA A 287 18.06 3.78 -12.66
CA ALA A 287 17.67 2.94 -13.80
C ALA A 287 18.62 3.11 -15.00
N ALA A 288 19.23 4.28 -15.17
CA ALA A 288 20.26 4.49 -16.19
C ALA A 288 21.56 3.76 -15.85
N ILE A 289 22.01 3.83 -14.60
CA ILE A 289 23.17 3.08 -14.09
C ILE A 289 22.94 1.58 -14.25
N ALA A 290 21.72 1.09 -13.98
CA ALA A 290 21.31 -0.30 -14.18
C ALA A 290 21.41 -0.76 -15.63
N ARG A 291 20.82 0.00 -16.55
CA ARG A 291 20.94 -0.28 -17.99
C ARG A 291 22.39 -0.27 -18.46
N ASP A 292 23.22 0.66 -17.99
CA ASP A 292 24.64 0.70 -18.31
C ASP A 292 25.38 -0.55 -17.79
N ALA A 293 25.09 -1.00 -16.57
CA ALA A 293 25.66 -2.23 -16.02
C ALA A 293 25.22 -3.48 -16.77
N GLU A 294 23.94 -3.60 -17.12
CA GLU A 294 23.38 -4.68 -17.95
C GLU A 294 24.04 -4.74 -19.33
N ASN A 295 24.40 -3.57 -19.89
CA ASN A 295 25.14 -3.46 -21.15
C ASN A 295 26.66 -3.69 -21.00
N GLY A 296 27.12 -4.08 -19.81
CA GLY A 296 28.53 -4.43 -19.55
C GLY A 296 29.46 -3.23 -19.31
N VAL A 297 28.95 -2.01 -19.10
CA VAL A 297 29.78 -0.81 -18.92
C VAL A 297 30.64 -0.87 -17.64
N TYR A 298 30.11 -1.47 -16.57
CA TYR A 298 30.74 -1.48 -15.24
C TYR A 298 31.24 -2.85 -14.77
N GLY A 299 31.32 -3.81 -15.69
CA GLY A 299 31.78 -5.16 -15.43
C GLY A 299 30.84 -6.02 -14.55
N PRO A 300 31.11 -7.32 -14.42
CA PRO A 300 30.14 -8.27 -13.89
C PRO A 300 29.88 -8.17 -12.39
N VAL A 301 30.86 -7.76 -11.55
CA VAL A 301 30.59 -7.56 -10.11
C VAL A 301 29.51 -6.48 -9.91
N ALA A 302 29.62 -5.37 -10.62
CA ALA A 302 28.61 -4.31 -10.55
C ALA A 302 27.25 -4.79 -11.08
N GLN A 303 27.24 -5.52 -12.21
CA GLN A 303 26.03 -6.09 -12.79
C GLN A 303 25.29 -7.02 -11.82
N GLY A 304 26.02 -7.85 -11.05
CA GLY A 304 25.41 -8.76 -10.06
C GLY A 304 24.86 -8.05 -8.82
N MET A 305 25.49 -6.97 -8.38
CA MET A 305 25.11 -6.26 -7.15
C MET A 305 24.00 -5.23 -7.35
N LEU A 306 23.92 -4.64 -8.54
CA LEU A 306 23.05 -3.50 -8.81
C LEU A 306 21.54 -3.76 -8.63
N PRO A 307 20.98 -4.94 -8.97
CA PRO A 307 19.57 -5.23 -8.69
C PRO A 307 19.20 -5.14 -7.20
N SER A 308 20.14 -5.44 -6.30
CA SER A 308 19.93 -5.25 -4.86
C SER A 308 19.94 -3.77 -4.48
N LEU A 309 20.82 -2.96 -5.07
CA LEU A 309 20.87 -1.52 -4.86
C LEU A 309 19.62 -0.82 -5.41
N GLU A 310 19.09 -1.24 -6.56
CA GLU A 310 17.80 -0.75 -7.08
C GLU A 310 16.68 -0.98 -6.07
N ARG A 311 16.59 -2.17 -5.48
CA ARG A 311 15.61 -2.47 -4.42
C ARG A 311 15.78 -1.59 -3.19
N VAL A 312 17.03 -1.30 -2.79
CA VAL A 312 17.28 -0.34 -1.68
C VAL A 312 16.76 1.04 -2.03
N MET A 313 16.99 1.51 -3.26
CA MET A 313 16.51 2.81 -3.73
C MET A 313 14.98 2.89 -3.76
N ASP A 314 14.31 1.83 -4.19
CA ASP A 314 12.85 1.75 -4.12
C ASP A 314 12.34 1.85 -2.67
N VAL A 315 13.00 1.16 -1.73
CA VAL A 315 12.66 1.26 -0.30
C VAL A 315 12.89 2.66 0.23
N MET A 316 14.00 3.32 -0.12
CA MET A 316 14.30 4.70 0.26
C MET A 316 13.20 5.66 -0.22
N ILE A 317 12.87 5.62 -1.51
CA ILE A 317 11.84 6.47 -2.12
C ILE A 317 10.49 6.24 -1.45
N GLU A 318 10.12 4.97 -1.20
CA GLU A 318 8.87 4.64 -0.50
C GLU A 318 8.84 5.23 0.92
N VAL A 319 9.94 5.09 1.68
CA VAL A 319 10.03 5.62 3.05
C VAL A 319 9.93 7.14 3.05
N TYR A 320 10.61 7.83 2.13
CA TYR A 320 10.60 9.30 2.07
C TYR A 320 9.20 9.81 1.74
N GLY A 321 8.53 9.20 0.76
CA GLY A 321 7.14 9.53 0.43
C GLY A 321 6.18 9.28 1.60
N GLN A 322 6.35 8.17 2.32
CA GLN A 322 5.55 7.86 3.50
C GLN A 322 5.80 8.85 4.66
N MET A 323 7.04 9.28 4.86
CA MET A 323 7.43 10.25 5.89
C MET A 323 6.79 11.62 5.61
N ASP A 324 6.88 12.12 4.37
CA ASP A 324 6.28 13.39 3.95
C ASP A 324 4.74 13.37 4.11
N LEU A 325 4.09 12.28 3.69
CA LEU A 325 2.65 12.09 3.92
C LEU A 325 2.31 12.09 5.41
N LEU A 326 3.07 11.37 6.23
CA LEU A 326 2.85 11.31 7.67
C LEU A 326 3.03 12.67 8.34
N LEU A 327 4.07 13.43 7.97
CA LEU A 327 4.29 14.78 8.48
C LEU A 327 3.11 15.69 8.17
N ARG A 328 2.63 15.70 6.92
CA ARG A 328 1.47 16.51 6.51
C ARG A 328 0.20 16.12 7.27
N ASP A 329 -0.03 14.82 7.44
CA ASP A 329 -1.18 14.29 8.18
C ASP A 329 -1.14 14.75 9.65
N LEU A 330 0.02 14.61 10.31
CA LEU A 330 0.21 15.02 11.72
C LEU A 330 0.17 16.54 11.90
N GLU A 331 0.74 17.32 10.97
CA GLU A 331 0.67 18.78 10.99
C GLU A 331 -0.77 19.27 10.85
N ARG A 332 -1.55 18.65 9.95
CA ARG A 332 -2.97 18.95 9.78
C ARG A 332 -3.77 18.65 11.04
N LEU A 333 -3.55 17.49 11.67
CA LEU A 333 -4.19 17.12 12.94
C LEU A 333 -3.80 18.07 14.08
N THR A 334 -2.56 18.54 14.10
CA THR A 334 -2.07 19.49 15.10
C THR A 334 -2.67 20.89 14.89
N ALA A 335 -2.89 21.29 13.63
CA ALA A 335 -3.42 22.62 13.29
C ALA A 335 -4.94 22.75 13.45
N ASP A 336 -5.70 21.67 13.20
CA ASP A 336 -7.16 21.67 13.19
C ASP A 336 -7.73 20.47 13.97
N PRO A 337 -8.38 20.69 15.14
CA PRO A 337 -9.02 19.62 15.91
C PRO A 337 -10.09 18.83 15.14
N GLU A 338 -10.73 19.43 14.13
CA GLU A 338 -11.74 18.77 13.30
C GLU A 338 -11.12 17.95 12.16
N ALA A 339 -9.81 18.10 11.91
CA ALA A 339 -9.12 17.35 10.87
C ALA A 339 -9.27 15.84 11.06
N ALA A 340 -9.24 15.34 12.30
CA ALA A 340 -9.42 13.92 12.62
C ALA A 340 -10.71 13.35 12.02
N LYS A 341 -11.81 14.11 12.02
CA LYS A 341 -13.09 13.68 11.42
C LYS A 341 -13.01 13.64 9.89
N THR A 342 -12.34 14.62 9.29
CA THR A 342 -12.19 14.73 7.83
C THR A 342 -11.15 13.78 7.24
N MET A 343 -10.24 13.25 8.06
CA MET A 343 -9.19 12.31 7.66
C MET A 343 -9.61 10.85 7.81
N ARG A 344 -10.85 10.60 8.26
CA ARG A 344 -11.37 9.25 8.40
C ARG A 344 -11.40 8.55 7.04
N ASN A 345 -11.08 7.27 7.04
CA ASN A 345 -11.04 6.43 5.86
C ASN A 345 -12.06 5.29 5.99
N ALA A 346 -13.13 5.34 5.19
CA ALA A 346 -14.20 4.35 5.20
C ALA A 346 -13.69 2.91 4.95
N ALA A 347 -12.58 2.74 4.22
CA ALA A 347 -12.01 1.41 3.95
C ALA A 347 -11.68 0.65 5.24
N LEU A 348 -11.18 1.32 6.27
CA LEU A 348 -10.87 0.70 7.57
C LEU A 348 -12.12 0.14 8.25
N TRP A 349 -13.22 0.88 8.17
CA TRP A 349 -14.51 0.48 8.73
C TRP A 349 -15.11 -0.69 7.96
N TYR A 350 -15.02 -0.67 6.62
CA TYR A 350 -15.44 -1.80 5.81
C TYR A 350 -14.63 -3.07 6.08
N LEU A 351 -13.31 -2.96 6.23
CA LEU A 351 -12.46 -4.09 6.60
C LEU A 351 -12.85 -4.66 7.97
N HIS A 352 -13.10 -3.78 8.95
CA HIS A 352 -13.57 -4.21 10.26
C HIS A 352 -14.94 -4.93 10.19
N ALA A 353 -15.88 -4.42 9.39
CA ALA A 353 -17.15 -5.10 9.14
C ALA A 353 -16.95 -6.50 8.50
N ILE A 354 -15.98 -6.64 7.58
CA ILE A 354 -15.65 -7.93 6.94
C ILE A 354 -15.16 -8.95 7.96
N GLU A 355 -14.37 -8.52 8.94
CA GLU A 355 -13.81 -9.39 9.98
C GLU A 355 -14.89 -9.97 10.88
N LEU A 356 -15.86 -9.12 11.24
CA LEU A 356 -17.01 -9.50 12.04
C LEU A 356 -18.00 -10.40 11.29
N GLN A 357 -17.88 -10.59 9.97
CA GLN A 357 -18.77 -11.50 9.23
C GLN A 357 -18.70 -12.94 9.70
N SER A 358 -17.59 -13.34 10.35
CA SER A 358 -17.42 -14.66 10.95
C SER A 358 -18.34 -14.92 12.15
N THR A 359 -18.96 -13.86 12.71
CA THR A 359 -19.97 -13.99 13.76
C THR A 359 -21.27 -14.58 13.25
N ILE A 360 -21.61 -14.38 11.99
CA ILE A 360 -22.82 -14.94 11.36
C ILE A 360 -22.46 -16.29 10.74
N ASP A 361 -23.22 -17.32 11.07
CA ASP A 361 -23.00 -18.64 10.49
C ASP A 361 -23.32 -18.70 8.97
N GLU A 362 -22.84 -19.74 8.30
CA GLU A 362 -23.00 -19.87 6.85
C GLU A 362 -24.48 -20.00 6.43
N ALA A 363 -25.34 -20.56 7.30
CA ALA A 363 -26.78 -20.67 7.03
C ALA A 363 -27.46 -19.29 7.06
N GLY A 364 -27.08 -18.44 8.02
CA GLY A 364 -27.51 -17.04 8.12
C GLY A 364 -27.07 -16.23 6.92
N TRP A 365 -25.81 -16.40 6.47
CA TRP A 365 -25.35 -15.78 5.23
C TRP A 365 -26.14 -16.23 4.01
N GLN A 366 -26.38 -17.54 3.84
CA GLN A 366 -27.19 -18.05 2.73
C GLN A 366 -28.61 -17.49 2.75
N ALA A 367 -29.22 -17.36 3.94
CA ALA A 367 -30.54 -16.73 4.09
C ALA A 367 -30.52 -15.25 3.67
N ILE A 368 -29.53 -14.47 4.12
CA ILE A 368 -29.33 -13.06 3.73
C ILE A 368 -29.13 -12.92 2.22
N GLU A 369 -28.29 -13.77 1.61
CA GLU A 369 -28.02 -13.73 0.18
C GLU A 369 -29.26 -14.05 -0.67
N ALA A 370 -30.01 -15.09 -0.27
CA ALA A 370 -31.25 -15.46 -0.96
C ALA A 370 -32.30 -14.33 -0.86
N TYR A 371 -32.48 -13.78 0.35
CA TYR A 371 -33.48 -12.75 0.62
C TYR A 371 -33.17 -11.41 -0.07
N SER A 372 -31.91 -10.98 -0.08
CA SER A 372 -31.51 -9.74 -0.77
C SER A 372 -31.55 -9.85 -2.31
N GLY A 373 -31.45 -11.05 -2.87
CA GLY A 373 -31.52 -11.30 -4.32
C GLY A 373 -32.94 -11.42 -4.86
N ALA A 374 -33.86 -11.98 -4.08
CA ALA A 374 -35.26 -12.19 -4.45
C ALA A 374 -36.16 -12.07 -3.21
N PRO A 375 -36.43 -10.85 -2.73
CA PRO A 375 -37.26 -10.65 -1.55
C PRO A 375 -38.68 -11.18 -1.79
N GLY A 376 -39.15 -12.02 -0.87
CA GLY A 376 -40.55 -12.44 -0.79
C GLY A 376 -41.41 -11.38 -0.08
N ALA A 377 -42.72 -11.66 0.06
CA ALA A 377 -43.64 -10.77 0.78
C ALA A 377 -43.38 -10.70 2.29
N ASP A 378 -42.84 -11.78 2.87
CA ASP A 378 -42.52 -11.91 4.29
C ASP A 378 -41.01 -12.16 4.48
N THR A 379 -40.46 -11.68 5.59
CA THR A 379 -39.05 -11.95 5.97
C THR A 379 -38.94 -13.30 6.67
N PRO A 380 -38.15 -14.25 6.15
CA PRO A 380 -37.96 -15.55 6.81
C PRO A 380 -37.33 -15.40 8.21
N ASP A 381 -37.69 -16.27 9.16
CA ASP A 381 -37.15 -16.26 10.53
C ASP A 381 -35.61 -16.32 10.55
N ALA A 382 -35.02 -17.18 9.70
CA ALA A 382 -33.57 -17.29 9.57
C ALA A 382 -32.89 -15.97 9.17
N VAL A 383 -33.55 -15.13 8.37
CA VAL A 383 -33.04 -13.80 8.01
C VAL A 383 -33.13 -12.85 9.21
N MET A 384 -34.24 -12.89 9.96
CA MET A 384 -34.40 -12.03 11.15
C MET A 384 -33.39 -12.38 12.24
N ASP A 385 -33.12 -13.66 12.45
CA ASP A 385 -32.11 -14.12 13.42
C ASP A 385 -30.70 -13.70 12.99
N ALA A 386 -30.34 -13.91 11.71
CA ALA A 386 -29.06 -13.47 11.17
C ALA A 386 -28.89 -11.94 11.23
N LEU A 387 -29.94 -11.16 10.93
CA LEU A 387 -29.90 -9.70 11.04
C LEU A 387 -29.70 -9.22 12.49
N ARG A 388 -30.27 -9.93 13.47
CA ARG A 388 -30.10 -9.61 14.89
C ARG A 388 -28.65 -9.83 15.33
N GLU A 389 -28.04 -10.92 14.89
CA GLU A 389 -26.62 -11.20 15.11
C GLU A 389 -25.71 -10.19 14.40
N ALA A 390 -26.14 -9.71 13.22
CA ALA A 390 -25.40 -8.77 12.39
C ALA A 390 -25.48 -7.30 12.81
N GLU A 391 -26.26 -6.91 13.82
CA GLU A 391 -26.48 -5.49 14.16
C GLU A 391 -25.17 -4.71 14.40
N PRO A 392 -24.15 -5.25 15.11
CA PRO A 392 -22.86 -4.56 15.23
C PRO A 392 -22.18 -4.27 13.89
N ILE A 393 -22.32 -5.19 12.91
CA ILE A 393 -21.79 -5.01 11.55
C ILE A 393 -22.56 -3.90 10.83
N LEU A 394 -23.89 -3.88 10.94
CA LEU A 394 -24.74 -2.86 10.33
C LEU A 394 -24.38 -1.45 10.83
N ASP A 395 -24.13 -1.29 12.13
CA ASP A 395 -23.70 -0.01 12.71
C ASP A 395 -22.36 0.46 12.13
N ILE A 396 -21.37 -0.43 12.03
CA ILE A 396 -20.07 -0.14 11.41
C ILE A 396 -20.25 0.25 9.93
N LEU A 397 -21.13 -0.42 9.20
CA LEU A 397 -21.38 -0.13 7.78
C LEU A 397 -22.10 1.21 7.57
N ARG A 398 -23.05 1.57 8.43
CA ARG A 398 -23.68 2.90 8.44
C ARG A 398 -22.63 3.98 8.70
N GLU A 399 -21.77 3.75 9.68
CA GLU A 399 -20.68 4.66 10.01
C GLU A 399 -19.68 4.81 8.84
N ALA A 400 -19.28 3.69 8.22
CA ALA A 400 -18.41 3.68 7.05
C ALA A 400 -19.00 4.46 5.86
N ALA A 401 -20.31 4.33 5.62
CA ALA A 401 -21.02 5.04 4.58
C ALA A 401 -21.16 6.55 4.87
N SER A 402 -21.04 6.98 6.13
CA SER A 402 -21.05 8.40 6.49
C SER A 402 -19.74 9.11 6.18
N ILE A 403 -18.64 8.35 6.03
CA ILE A 403 -17.30 8.90 5.79
C ILE A 403 -17.12 9.25 4.31
N GLU A 404 -16.60 10.43 4.01
CA GLU A 404 -16.46 10.90 2.62
C GLU A 404 -15.31 10.21 1.87
N SER A 405 -14.15 10.04 2.53
CA SER A 405 -12.95 9.42 1.94
C SER A 405 -12.94 7.91 2.11
N CYS A 406 -12.58 7.21 1.03
CA CYS A 406 -12.32 5.78 1.06
C CYS A 406 -11.13 5.42 0.18
N THR A 407 -10.07 4.93 0.79
CA THR A 407 -8.87 4.43 0.10
C THR A 407 -8.51 3.06 0.65
N PHE A 408 -8.54 2.04 -0.22
CA PHE A 408 -8.10 0.67 0.11
C PHE A 408 -6.57 0.50 0.03
N ASP A 409 -5.85 1.60 -0.16
CA ASP A 409 -4.39 1.69 -0.11
C ASP A 409 -3.90 1.73 1.35
N LEU A 410 -4.24 0.69 2.10
CA LEU A 410 -3.94 0.56 3.53
C LEU A 410 -2.72 -0.32 3.78
N GLN A 411 -2.20 -0.98 2.73
CA GLN A 411 -1.03 -1.85 2.80
C GLN A 411 -0.20 -1.69 1.52
N SER A 412 0.91 -0.95 1.62
CA SER A 412 1.91 -0.84 0.53
C SER A 412 2.50 -2.21 0.12
N THR A 413 2.32 -3.25 0.95
CA THR A 413 2.73 -4.62 0.63
C THR A 413 1.94 -5.25 -0.51
N TRP A 414 0.78 -4.70 -0.90
CA TRP A 414 -0.04 -5.25 -1.99
C TRP A 414 0.42 -4.77 -3.37
N ASP A 415 1.13 -3.63 -3.44
CA ASP A 415 1.59 -3.09 -4.72
C ASP A 415 2.70 -3.94 -5.35
N ALA A 416 3.45 -4.69 -4.54
CA ALA A 416 4.41 -5.69 -5.03
C ALA A 416 3.74 -6.87 -5.76
N GLN A 417 2.43 -7.09 -5.58
CA GLN A 417 1.73 -8.26 -6.12
C GLN A 417 0.97 -8.00 -7.44
N GLY A 418 1.09 -6.78 -7.98
CA GLY A 418 0.56 -6.41 -9.30
C GLY A 418 -0.96 -6.20 -9.36
N PRO A 419 -1.47 -5.62 -10.46
CA PRO A 419 -2.86 -5.11 -10.59
C PRO A 419 -3.95 -6.20 -10.69
N MET A 420 -3.60 -7.49 -10.61
CA MET A 420 -4.46 -8.60 -11.07
C MET A 420 -4.81 -9.64 -10.01
N LEU A 421 -4.32 -9.54 -8.77
CA LEU A 421 -4.73 -10.49 -7.74
C LEU A 421 -6.13 -10.17 -7.20
N PRO A 422 -6.93 -11.20 -6.86
CA PRO A 422 -8.20 -11.01 -6.18
C PRO A 422 -7.95 -10.30 -4.86
N LEU A 423 -8.37 -9.04 -4.77
CA LEU A 423 -8.25 -8.28 -3.54
C LEU A 423 -9.09 -8.99 -2.47
N PRO A 424 -8.49 -9.40 -1.33
CA PRO A 424 -9.13 -10.31 -0.37
C PRO A 424 -10.39 -9.74 0.27
N HIS A 425 -10.57 -8.41 0.25
CA HIS A 425 -11.73 -7.74 0.82
C HIS A 425 -12.96 -7.74 -0.10
N LEU A 426 -12.82 -8.01 -1.39
CA LEU A 426 -13.91 -7.86 -2.36
C LEU A 426 -15.11 -8.79 -2.10
N PRO A 427 -14.94 -10.09 -1.79
CA PRO A 427 -16.07 -10.95 -1.44
C PRO A 427 -16.80 -10.44 -0.18
N GLY A 428 -16.03 -9.99 0.81
CA GLY A 428 -16.57 -9.41 2.04
C GLY A 428 -17.38 -8.13 1.78
N MET A 429 -16.91 -7.25 0.91
CA MET A 429 -17.65 -6.03 0.50
C MET A 429 -19.02 -6.35 -0.09
N LYS A 430 -19.10 -7.41 -0.92
CA LYS A 430 -20.37 -7.85 -1.51
C LYS A 430 -21.32 -8.39 -0.46
N ARG A 431 -20.82 -9.17 0.51
CA ARG A 431 -21.61 -9.65 1.67
C ARG A 431 -22.13 -8.49 2.51
N ASN A 432 -21.30 -7.49 2.80
CA ASN A 432 -21.70 -6.27 3.51
C ASN A 432 -22.85 -5.53 2.79
N ALA A 433 -22.78 -5.40 1.46
CA ALA A 433 -23.85 -4.74 0.70
C ALA A 433 -25.17 -5.53 0.73
N ARG A 434 -25.10 -6.86 0.65
CA ARG A 434 -26.28 -7.73 0.76
C ARG A 434 -26.89 -7.68 2.15
N LEU A 435 -26.06 -7.62 3.18
CA LEU A 435 -26.50 -7.45 4.57
C LEU A 435 -27.26 -6.12 4.76
N MET A 436 -26.71 -5.00 4.25
CA MET A 436 -27.38 -3.69 4.30
C MET A 436 -28.72 -3.70 3.53
N ALA A 437 -28.75 -4.31 2.33
CA ALA A 437 -29.96 -4.46 1.54
C ALA A 437 -31.02 -5.32 2.25
N ALA A 438 -30.63 -6.46 2.84
CA ALA A 438 -31.52 -7.33 3.60
C ALA A 438 -32.10 -6.62 4.83
N SER A 439 -31.29 -5.86 5.56
CA SER A 439 -31.74 -5.05 6.70
C SER A 439 -32.80 -4.02 6.27
N ALA A 440 -32.56 -3.28 5.19
CA ALA A 440 -33.52 -2.32 4.65
C ALA A 440 -34.84 -3.01 4.22
N LEU A 441 -34.75 -4.12 3.49
CA LEU A 441 -35.93 -4.87 3.04
C LEU A 441 -36.75 -5.44 4.21
N ASN A 442 -36.10 -5.98 5.25
CA ASN A 442 -36.77 -6.46 6.46
C ASN A 442 -37.59 -5.35 7.15
N ARG A 443 -36.99 -4.15 7.32
CA ARG A 443 -37.69 -3.01 7.93
C ARG A 443 -38.90 -2.55 7.11
N LEU A 444 -38.82 -2.64 5.79
CA LEU A 444 -39.94 -2.31 4.89
C LEU A 444 -41.11 -3.29 4.96
N HIS A 445 -40.83 -4.57 5.20
CA HIS A 445 -41.87 -5.59 5.30
C HIS A 445 -42.61 -5.56 6.63
N SER A 446 -42.05 -4.94 7.67
CA SER A 446 -42.74 -4.73 8.94
C SER A 446 -44.08 -3.99 8.74
N ALA A 447 -45.13 -4.41 9.46
CA ALA A 447 -46.51 -3.98 9.21
C ALA A 447 -46.71 -2.45 9.34
N GLU A 448 -46.01 -1.81 10.28
CA GLU A 448 -46.02 -0.37 10.51
C GLU A 448 -44.64 0.22 10.21
N VAL A 449 -44.53 0.98 9.11
CA VAL A 449 -43.31 1.72 8.81
C VAL A 449 -43.39 3.10 9.48
N ASP A 450 -42.96 3.15 10.74
CA ASP A 450 -42.76 4.41 11.45
C ASP A 450 -41.63 5.26 10.82
N GLU A 451 -41.44 6.47 11.32
CA GLU A 451 -40.41 7.39 10.80
C GLU A 451 -38.99 6.82 10.96
N GLU A 452 -38.73 6.13 12.09
CA GLU A 452 -37.45 5.50 12.37
C GLU A 452 -37.14 4.39 11.36
N SER A 453 -38.10 3.51 11.08
CA SER A 453 -37.97 2.47 10.07
C SER A 453 -37.73 3.06 8.68
N ARG A 454 -38.36 4.18 8.33
CA ARG A 454 -38.09 4.89 7.07
C ARG A 454 -36.66 5.40 6.98
N GLN A 455 -36.14 5.96 8.07
CA GLN A 455 -34.77 6.43 8.14
C GLN A 455 -33.77 5.27 7.97
N ILE A 456 -33.97 4.16 8.68
CA ILE A 456 -33.11 2.96 8.57
C ILE A 456 -33.10 2.40 7.14
N VAL A 457 -34.25 2.40 6.46
CA VAL A 457 -34.37 1.96 5.06
C VAL A 457 -33.60 2.89 4.13
N ALA A 458 -33.78 4.20 4.29
CA ALA A 458 -33.08 5.20 3.48
C ALA A 458 -31.56 5.10 3.67
N GLU A 459 -31.09 4.95 4.91
CA GLU A 459 -29.67 4.76 5.26
C GLU A 459 -29.13 3.45 4.68
N GLY A 460 -29.85 2.34 4.86
CA GLY A 460 -29.46 1.02 4.34
C GLY A 460 -29.26 1.01 2.83
N LEU A 461 -30.24 1.53 2.08
CA LEU A 461 -30.16 1.61 0.62
C LEU A 461 -29.08 2.60 0.16
N SER A 462 -28.94 3.74 0.83
CA SER A 462 -27.92 4.74 0.47
C SER A 462 -26.51 4.20 0.73
N ALA A 463 -26.30 3.47 1.82
CA ALA A 463 -25.03 2.84 2.14
C ALA A 463 -24.58 1.88 1.04
N CYS A 464 -25.47 1.10 0.42
CA CYS A 464 -25.11 0.25 -0.73
C CYS A 464 -24.51 1.08 -1.89
N PHE A 465 -25.13 2.20 -2.25
CA PHE A 465 -24.60 3.07 -3.33
C PHE A 465 -23.31 3.79 -2.93
N ILE A 466 -23.17 4.16 -1.66
CA ILE A 466 -21.94 4.78 -1.14
C ILE A 466 -20.80 3.76 -1.11
N MET A 467 -21.05 2.52 -0.68
CA MET A 467 -20.10 1.41 -0.75
C MET A 467 -19.64 1.16 -2.19
N ALA A 468 -20.57 1.10 -3.14
CA ALA A 468 -20.24 0.99 -4.56
C ALA A 468 -19.33 2.14 -4.98
N ARG A 469 -19.66 3.39 -4.63
CA ARG A 469 -18.83 4.57 -4.94
C ARG A 469 -17.43 4.45 -4.34
N HIS A 470 -17.33 4.12 -3.06
CA HIS A 470 -16.07 3.95 -2.31
C HIS A 470 -15.18 2.86 -2.91
N LEU A 471 -15.76 1.77 -3.37
CA LEU A 471 -15.01 0.72 -4.04
C LEU A 471 -14.65 1.09 -5.49
N GLY A 472 -15.49 1.90 -6.15
CA GLY A 472 -15.25 2.39 -7.50
C GLY A 472 -14.20 3.50 -7.61
N SER A 473 -13.77 4.11 -6.49
CA SER A 473 -12.64 5.04 -6.48
C SER A 473 -11.28 4.35 -6.54
N ASP A 474 -11.20 3.08 -6.13
CA ASP A 474 -10.03 2.23 -6.33
C ASP A 474 -9.78 2.02 -7.84
N GLU A 475 -8.53 2.18 -8.27
CA GLU A 475 -8.14 2.11 -9.68
C GLU A 475 -8.06 0.68 -10.21
N ARG A 476 -8.12 -0.32 -9.34
CA ARG A 476 -8.00 -1.73 -9.70
C ARG A 476 -9.30 -2.21 -10.37
N ALA A 477 -9.18 -2.92 -11.50
CA ALA A 477 -10.32 -3.35 -12.31
C ALA A 477 -11.32 -4.22 -11.53
N ALA A 478 -10.81 -5.10 -10.65
CA ALA A 478 -11.63 -5.97 -9.81
C ALA A 478 -12.54 -5.18 -8.86
N SER A 479 -12.04 -4.11 -8.25
CA SER A 479 -12.80 -3.22 -7.36
C SER A 479 -13.98 -2.59 -8.10
N VAL A 480 -13.79 -2.18 -9.36
CA VAL A 480 -14.89 -1.60 -10.14
C VAL A 480 -15.96 -2.62 -10.54
N ILE A 481 -15.59 -3.86 -10.87
CA ILE A 481 -16.57 -4.91 -11.17
C ILE A 481 -17.44 -5.17 -9.94
N VAL A 482 -16.82 -5.28 -8.76
CA VAL A 482 -17.53 -5.52 -7.51
C VAL A 482 -18.35 -4.30 -7.08
N SER A 483 -17.89 -3.09 -7.38
CA SER A 483 -18.65 -1.86 -7.22
C SER A 483 -19.98 -1.89 -8.02
N ALA A 484 -19.95 -2.36 -9.27
CA ALA A 484 -21.15 -2.51 -10.08
C ALA A 484 -22.11 -3.57 -9.51
N ASP A 485 -21.58 -4.72 -9.06
CA ASP A 485 -22.36 -5.75 -8.37
C ASP A 485 -23.04 -5.21 -7.10
N ILE A 486 -22.33 -4.41 -6.29
CA ILE A 486 -22.88 -3.77 -5.08
C ILE A 486 -23.98 -2.77 -5.43
N ALA A 487 -23.79 -1.97 -6.49
CA ALA A 487 -24.80 -1.04 -6.96
C ALA A 487 -26.07 -1.77 -7.46
N GLU A 488 -25.90 -2.92 -8.12
CA GLU A 488 -27.03 -3.77 -8.54
C GLU A 488 -27.81 -4.31 -7.34
N VAL A 489 -27.13 -4.75 -6.27
CA VAL A 489 -27.77 -5.17 -5.02
C VAL A 489 -28.64 -4.06 -4.43
N GLY A 490 -28.11 -2.83 -4.33
CA GLY A 490 -28.88 -1.68 -3.85
C GLY A 490 -30.07 -1.33 -4.75
N LEU A 491 -29.91 -1.43 -6.07
CA LEU A 491 -30.97 -1.14 -7.03
C LEU A 491 -32.09 -2.18 -7.00
N ASN A 492 -31.76 -3.47 -6.90
CA ASN A 492 -32.75 -4.53 -6.81
C ASN A 492 -33.57 -4.40 -5.51
N ALA A 493 -32.92 -4.07 -4.39
CA ALA A 493 -33.59 -3.81 -3.12
C ALA A 493 -34.54 -2.60 -3.23
N LEU A 494 -34.12 -1.51 -3.88
CA LEU A 494 -34.98 -0.36 -4.14
C LEU A 494 -36.20 -0.72 -4.99
N ILE A 495 -36.01 -1.46 -6.09
CA ILE A 495 -37.10 -1.87 -6.98
C ILE A 495 -38.12 -2.73 -6.23
N ALA A 496 -37.66 -3.71 -5.46
CA ALA A 496 -38.52 -4.54 -4.63
C ALA A 496 -39.32 -3.69 -3.63
N SER A 497 -38.65 -2.73 -2.99
CA SER A 497 -39.28 -1.77 -2.06
C SER A 497 -40.45 -1.02 -2.72
N LEU A 498 -40.24 -0.51 -3.93
CA LEU A 498 -41.25 0.23 -4.70
C LEU A 498 -42.42 -0.67 -5.14
N GLN A 499 -42.15 -1.94 -5.48
CA GLN A 499 -43.16 -2.89 -5.94
C GLN A 499 -44.09 -3.36 -4.82
N HIS A 500 -43.57 -3.60 -3.61
CA HIS A 500 -44.34 -4.20 -2.53
C HIS A 500 -45.20 -3.22 -1.72
N ARG A 501 -44.86 -1.92 -1.67
CA ARG A 501 -45.69 -0.92 -0.99
C ARG A 501 -45.81 0.39 -1.77
N PRO A 502 -46.89 0.60 -2.55
CA PRO A 502 -47.20 1.88 -3.18
C PRO A 502 -47.29 3.06 -2.18
N ALA A 503 -47.49 2.78 -0.89
CA ALA A 503 -47.43 3.79 0.17
C ALA A 503 -46.03 4.42 0.32
N LEU A 504 -44.95 3.70 -0.02
CA LEU A 504 -43.60 4.28 -0.13
C LEU A 504 -43.54 5.35 -1.21
N ALA A 505 -44.37 5.31 -2.26
CA ALA A 505 -44.41 6.38 -3.26
C ALA A 505 -44.84 7.72 -2.64
N ARG A 506 -45.63 7.72 -1.56
CA ARG A 506 -46.02 8.95 -0.84
C ARG A 506 -44.94 9.48 0.10
N HIS A 507 -43.97 8.64 0.45
CA HIS A 507 -42.88 8.94 1.37
C HIS A 507 -41.52 8.65 0.71
N GLY A 508 -41.48 8.63 -0.62
CA GLY A 508 -40.31 8.24 -1.40
C GLY A 508 -39.29 9.35 -1.49
N GLU A 509 -39.66 10.58 -1.14
CA GLU A 509 -38.80 11.75 -1.24
C GLU A 509 -37.52 11.64 -0.39
N PRO A 510 -37.53 11.23 0.90
CA PRO A 510 -36.30 11.05 1.67
C PRO A 510 -35.40 9.95 1.10
N ILE A 511 -35.97 8.82 0.69
CA ILE A 511 -35.23 7.68 0.10
C ILE A 511 -34.64 8.08 -1.25
N ALA A 512 -35.45 8.67 -2.13
CA ALA A 512 -35.03 9.16 -3.43
C ALA A 512 -33.99 10.28 -3.32
N SER A 513 -34.13 11.17 -2.34
CA SER A 513 -33.17 12.25 -2.05
C SER A 513 -31.85 11.69 -1.52
N ALA A 514 -31.87 10.69 -0.64
CA ALA A 514 -30.68 10.04 -0.13
C ALA A 514 -29.92 9.28 -1.24
N ILE A 515 -30.64 8.52 -2.07
CA ILE A 515 -30.08 7.85 -3.25
C ILE A 515 -29.57 8.86 -4.28
N ALA A 516 -30.32 9.93 -4.54
CA ALA A 516 -29.90 10.98 -5.46
C ALA A 516 -28.61 11.66 -4.97
N ARG A 517 -28.48 11.93 -3.66
CA ARG A 517 -27.23 12.46 -3.08
C ARG A 517 -26.06 11.48 -3.28
N ALA A 518 -26.27 10.18 -3.01
CA ALA A 518 -25.24 9.17 -3.23
C ALA A 518 -24.79 9.12 -4.71
N LEU A 519 -25.74 9.22 -5.65
CA LEU A 519 -25.48 9.17 -7.09
C LEU A 519 -24.91 10.46 -7.69
N THR A 520 -25.27 11.64 -7.15
CA THR A 520 -24.93 12.96 -7.72
C THR A 520 -23.76 13.67 -7.06
N SER A 521 -23.18 13.13 -5.98
CA SER A 521 -21.96 13.65 -5.38
C SER A 521 -20.82 13.81 -6.41
N ARG A 522 -19.87 14.73 -6.16
CA ARG A 522 -18.73 15.09 -7.05
C ARG A 522 -17.90 13.89 -7.56
N PHE A 523 -18.07 12.72 -6.93
CA PHE A 523 -17.43 11.44 -7.23
C PHE A 523 -18.42 10.34 -7.65
N GLY A 524 -19.55 10.68 -8.28
CA GLY A 524 -20.64 9.74 -8.57
C GLY A 524 -20.26 8.51 -9.42
N LEU A 525 -21.19 7.54 -9.48
CA LEU A 525 -21.03 6.28 -10.25
C LEU A 525 -20.70 6.51 -11.72
N SER A 526 -21.15 7.62 -12.33
CA SER A 526 -20.86 7.92 -13.75
C SER A 526 -19.38 8.22 -14.02
N PRO A 527 -18.69 9.09 -13.25
CA PRO A 527 -17.23 9.20 -13.31
C PRO A 527 -16.48 7.88 -13.06
N ALA A 528 -16.93 7.04 -12.11
CA ALA A 528 -16.31 5.76 -11.80
C ALA A 528 -16.49 4.73 -12.94
N LEU A 529 -17.68 4.62 -13.51
CA LEU A 529 -17.97 3.78 -14.69
C LEU A 529 -17.26 4.31 -15.95
N GLY A 530 -17.18 5.63 -16.12
CA GLY A 530 -16.39 6.27 -17.16
C GLY A 530 -14.88 6.04 -16.97
N LYS A 531 -14.40 6.07 -15.74
CA LYS A 531 -13.01 5.72 -15.36
C LYS A 531 -12.76 4.24 -15.61
N HIS A 532 -13.67 3.34 -15.25
CA HIS A 532 -13.60 1.91 -15.57
C HIS A 532 -13.49 1.67 -17.06
N ARG A 533 -14.38 2.28 -17.83
CA ARG A 533 -14.34 2.20 -19.29
C ARG A 533 -12.98 2.67 -19.82
N ARG A 534 -12.44 3.79 -19.31
CA ARG A 534 -11.10 4.29 -19.69
C ARG A 534 -9.95 3.41 -19.20
N LEU A 535 -10.01 2.83 -18.02
CA LEU A 535 -8.97 1.98 -17.45
C LEU A 535 -8.95 0.61 -18.13
N THR A 536 -10.12 0.01 -18.34
CA THR A 536 -10.28 -1.24 -19.08
C THR A 536 -9.83 -1.05 -20.54
N ILE A 537 -10.28 0.02 -21.21
CA ILE A 537 -9.83 0.35 -22.57
C ILE A 537 -8.34 0.70 -22.57
N GLY A 538 -7.86 1.55 -21.67
CA GLY A 538 -6.47 2.00 -21.61
C GLY A 538 -5.48 0.90 -21.24
N TRP A 539 -5.87 -0.04 -20.37
CA TRP A 539 -5.11 -1.26 -20.09
C TRP A 539 -5.11 -2.19 -21.30
N PHE A 540 -6.26 -2.40 -21.95
CA PHE A 540 -6.33 -3.12 -23.24
C PHE A 540 -5.37 -2.47 -24.24
N LEU A 541 -5.45 -1.16 -24.43
CA LEU A 541 -4.63 -0.40 -25.36
C LEU A 541 -3.14 -0.46 -25.00
N ARG A 542 -2.74 -0.35 -23.73
CA ARG A 542 -1.35 -0.49 -23.28
C ARG A 542 -0.81 -1.91 -23.47
N ARG A 543 -1.67 -2.92 -23.37
CA ARG A 543 -1.30 -4.33 -23.59
C ARG A 543 -1.29 -4.71 -25.07
N PHE A 544 -2.13 -4.08 -25.90
CA PHE A 544 -2.05 -4.15 -27.36
C PHE A 544 -0.93 -3.27 -27.93
N ALA A 545 -0.54 -2.21 -27.23
CA ALA A 545 0.57 -1.33 -27.56
C ALA A 545 1.94 -2.00 -27.49
N SER A 546 2.09 -3.06 -26.68
CA SER A 546 3.30 -3.89 -26.67
C SER A 546 3.42 -4.84 -27.86
N ILE A 547 2.51 -4.77 -28.84
CA ILE A 547 2.54 -5.57 -30.07
C ILE A 547 2.76 -4.62 -31.25
N GLU A 548 4.04 -4.30 -31.56
CA GLU A 548 4.66 -3.84 -32.83
C GLU A 548 3.95 -2.79 -33.75
N LYS A 549 2.71 -2.42 -33.49
CA LYS A 549 1.80 -1.65 -34.36
C LYS A 549 1.71 -0.19 -33.95
N LEU A 550 2.28 0.19 -32.81
CA LEU A 550 2.26 1.58 -32.34
C LEU A 550 3.21 2.47 -33.16
N ASP A 551 4.32 1.92 -33.63
CA ASP A 551 5.25 2.61 -34.55
C ASP A 551 4.60 2.88 -35.93
N GLN A 552 3.70 1.99 -36.38
CA GLN A 552 2.92 2.17 -37.61
C GLN A 552 1.77 3.18 -37.44
N LEU A 553 1.16 3.22 -36.26
CA LEU A 553 0.09 4.17 -35.94
C LEU A 553 0.64 5.60 -35.82
N VAL A 554 1.81 5.77 -35.17
CA VAL A 554 2.48 7.07 -35.04
C VAL A 554 2.92 7.60 -36.40
N LYS A 555 3.53 6.76 -37.27
CA LYS A 555 3.85 7.13 -38.65
C LYS A 555 2.60 7.54 -39.47
N GLY A 556 1.49 6.84 -39.28
CA GLY A 556 0.21 7.17 -39.93
C GLY A 556 -0.35 8.53 -39.50
N LEU A 557 -0.19 8.90 -38.23
CA LEU A 557 -0.66 10.18 -37.69
C LEU A 557 0.24 11.36 -38.09
N GLU A 558 1.56 11.14 -38.19
CA GLU A 558 2.51 12.14 -38.71
C GLU A 558 2.26 12.47 -40.19
N GLU A 559 1.93 11.47 -41.01
CA GLU A 559 1.57 11.68 -42.42
C GLU A 559 0.27 12.47 -42.60
N VAL A 560 -0.71 12.26 -41.71
CA VAL A 560 -1.98 12.99 -41.73
C VAL A 560 -1.79 14.44 -41.26
N ALA A 561 -0.95 14.66 -40.25
CA ALA A 561 -0.59 15.99 -39.78
C ALA A 561 0.16 16.81 -40.85
N GLN A 562 1.08 16.18 -41.60
CA GLN A 562 1.78 16.83 -42.71
C GLN A 562 0.86 17.22 -43.88
N ARG A 563 -0.22 16.46 -44.13
CA ARG A 563 -1.19 16.77 -45.20
C ARG A 563 -2.18 17.88 -44.82
N GLY A 564 -2.35 18.16 -43.52
CA GLY A 564 -3.34 19.12 -43.02
C GLY A 564 -2.82 20.53 -42.68
N GLY A 565 -1.50 20.75 -42.66
CA GLY A 565 -0.92 22.07 -42.42
C GLY A 565 -1.18 22.68 -41.03
N LEU A 566 -1.45 21.86 -40.01
CA LEU A 566 -1.72 22.31 -38.63
C LEU A 566 -0.62 21.88 -37.67
N SER A 567 -0.31 22.72 -36.68
CA SER A 567 0.62 22.35 -35.60
C SER A 567 -0.03 21.35 -34.64
N VAL A 568 0.72 20.31 -34.25
CA VAL A 568 0.31 19.19 -33.38
C VAL A 568 -0.44 19.63 -32.11
N GLN A 569 -0.09 20.77 -31.53
CA GLN A 569 -0.72 21.28 -30.29
C GLN A 569 -2.18 21.77 -30.45
N HIS A 570 -2.62 22.18 -31.64
CA HIS A 570 -4.01 22.64 -31.86
C HIS A 570 -4.98 21.50 -32.21
N ALA A 571 -4.48 20.36 -32.70
CA ALA A 571 -5.31 19.17 -32.96
C ALA A 571 -5.72 18.46 -31.66
N LEU A 572 -4.88 18.55 -30.61
CA LEU A 572 -5.06 17.80 -29.36
C LEU A 572 -6.25 18.25 -28.50
N VAL A 573 -6.69 19.50 -28.60
CA VAL A 573 -7.77 20.04 -27.74
C VAL A 573 -9.17 19.75 -28.33
N ASP A 574 -9.31 19.80 -29.66
CA ASP A 574 -10.58 19.52 -30.36
C ASP A 574 -10.80 18.01 -30.61
N LEU A 575 -9.73 17.19 -30.57
CA LEU A 575 -9.79 15.73 -30.58
C LEU A 575 -10.48 15.17 -29.33
N THR A 576 -10.26 15.75 -28.15
CA THR A 576 -10.64 15.11 -26.86
C THR A 576 -12.14 14.82 -26.71
N PHE A 577 -13.03 15.53 -27.41
CA PHE A 577 -14.47 15.29 -27.35
C PHE A 577 -14.99 14.47 -28.55
N ARG A 578 -14.37 14.65 -29.72
CA ARG A 578 -14.75 13.96 -30.96
C ARG A 578 -14.14 12.56 -31.04
N GLU A 579 -12.90 12.37 -30.62
CA GLU A 579 -12.27 11.05 -30.47
C GLU A 579 -12.85 10.24 -29.32
N VAL A 580 -13.32 10.88 -28.24
CA VAL A 580 -14.08 10.12 -27.24
C VAL A 580 -15.35 9.59 -27.92
N THR A 581 -16.13 10.42 -28.60
CA THR A 581 -17.34 9.96 -29.30
C THR A 581 -17.07 8.95 -30.42
N ASP A 582 -15.98 9.12 -31.19
CA ASP A 582 -15.64 8.26 -32.32
C ASP A 582 -14.88 7.00 -31.90
N SER A 583 -14.11 7.02 -30.81
CA SER A 583 -13.54 5.83 -30.15
C SER A 583 -14.63 5.05 -29.43
N LEU A 584 -15.64 5.71 -28.87
CA LEU A 584 -16.83 5.06 -28.33
C LEU A 584 -17.61 4.35 -29.46
N ARG A 585 -17.77 4.98 -30.63
CA ARG A 585 -18.41 4.36 -31.81
C ARG A 585 -17.52 3.33 -32.52
N ALA A 586 -16.19 3.46 -32.46
CA ALA A 586 -15.25 2.49 -33.03
C ALA A 586 -15.14 1.26 -32.13
N ALA A 587 -15.11 1.44 -30.80
CA ALA A 587 -15.18 0.35 -29.83
C ALA A 587 -16.54 -0.36 -29.90
N ASP A 588 -17.65 0.37 -30.03
CA ASP A 588 -18.99 -0.20 -30.20
C ASP A 588 -19.13 -0.97 -31.54
N ARG A 589 -18.56 -0.44 -32.63
CA ARG A 589 -18.47 -1.16 -33.92
C ARG A 589 -17.54 -2.36 -33.85
N LEU A 590 -16.42 -2.29 -33.13
CA LEU A 590 -15.47 -3.40 -32.97
C LEU A 590 -16.07 -4.50 -32.09
N LEU A 591 -16.71 -4.14 -30.98
CA LEU A 591 -17.44 -5.07 -30.12
C LEU A 591 -18.61 -5.71 -30.88
N GLY A 592 -19.36 -4.91 -31.64
CA GLY A 592 -20.40 -5.40 -32.56
C GLY A 592 -19.85 -6.34 -33.62
N THR A 593 -18.69 -6.05 -34.22
CA THR A 593 -18.05 -6.90 -35.24
C THR A 593 -17.50 -8.19 -34.64
N ILE A 594 -16.96 -8.14 -33.43
CA ILE A 594 -16.47 -9.32 -32.69
C ILE A 594 -17.65 -10.21 -32.29
N LEU A 595 -18.71 -9.62 -31.72
CA LEU A 595 -19.92 -10.35 -31.32
C LEU A 595 -20.69 -10.91 -32.52
N GLU A 596 -20.74 -10.17 -33.64
CA GLU A 596 -21.30 -10.67 -34.90
C GLU A 596 -20.43 -11.79 -35.50
N ALA A 597 -19.09 -11.71 -35.39
CA ALA A 597 -18.20 -12.79 -35.76
C ALA A 597 -18.39 -14.05 -34.89
N PHE A 598 -18.67 -13.89 -33.59
CA PHE A 598 -19.04 -15.01 -32.71
C PHE A 598 -20.46 -15.57 -33.00
N ARG A 599 -21.38 -14.75 -33.51
CA ARG A 599 -22.75 -15.17 -33.89
C ARG A 599 -22.83 -15.83 -35.26
N THR A 600 -21.97 -15.44 -36.21
CA THR A 600 -22.10 -15.79 -37.62
C THR A 600 -21.03 -16.76 -38.13
N ARG A 601 -19.97 -17.04 -37.35
CA ARG A 601 -18.92 -17.98 -37.75
C ARG A 601 -19.08 -19.35 -37.10
N PRO A 602 -18.63 -20.43 -37.77
CA PRO A 602 -18.63 -21.76 -37.19
C PRO A 602 -17.74 -21.82 -35.95
N ALA A 603 -18.19 -22.52 -34.90
CA ALA A 603 -17.51 -22.61 -33.59
C ALA A 603 -16.02 -23.01 -33.68
N ALA A 604 -15.65 -23.82 -34.68
CA ALA A 604 -14.28 -24.27 -34.90
C ALA A 604 -13.29 -23.14 -35.27
N GLU A 605 -13.74 -22.07 -35.93
CA GLU A 605 -12.88 -20.91 -36.24
C GLU A 605 -12.68 -20.00 -35.03
N ALA A 606 -13.71 -19.87 -34.19
CA ALA A 606 -13.61 -19.15 -32.93
C ALA A 606 -12.66 -19.88 -31.95
N GLU A 607 -12.73 -21.21 -31.89
CA GLU A 607 -11.79 -22.04 -31.12
C GLU A 607 -10.35 -21.96 -31.63
N ALA A 608 -10.12 -21.91 -32.95
CA ALA A 608 -8.77 -21.81 -33.51
C ALA A 608 -8.08 -20.48 -33.18
N ILE A 609 -8.83 -19.39 -33.14
CA ILE A 609 -8.33 -18.07 -32.73
C ILE A 609 -7.99 -18.07 -31.23
N LEU A 610 -8.87 -18.64 -30.40
CA LEU A 610 -8.62 -18.78 -28.96
C LEU A 610 -7.40 -19.66 -28.67
N ALA A 611 -7.26 -20.80 -29.37
CA ALA A 611 -6.13 -21.71 -29.21
C ALA A 611 -4.78 -21.07 -29.59
N ARG A 612 -4.75 -20.21 -30.62
CA ARG A 612 -3.54 -19.51 -31.04
C ARG A 612 -3.07 -18.51 -29.98
N GLU A 613 -3.98 -17.72 -29.44
CA GLU A 613 -3.67 -16.71 -28.41
C GLU A 613 -3.37 -17.38 -27.04
N ARG A 614 -3.93 -18.56 -26.77
CA ARG A 614 -3.61 -19.40 -25.60
C ARG A 614 -2.16 -19.89 -25.61
N GLY A 615 -1.61 -20.22 -26.78
CA GLY A 615 -0.22 -20.63 -26.94
C GLY A 615 0.78 -19.54 -26.54
N VAL A 616 0.51 -18.29 -26.97
CA VAL A 616 1.34 -17.11 -26.63
C VAL A 616 1.32 -16.81 -25.12
N TYR A 617 0.22 -17.12 -24.44
CA TYR A 617 0.04 -16.85 -23.01
C TYR A 617 0.75 -17.87 -22.10
N VAL A 618 0.75 -19.15 -22.49
CA VAL A 618 1.43 -20.24 -21.75
C VAL A 618 2.95 -20.12 -21.86
N GLU A 619 3.47 -19.67 -23.00
CA GLU A 619 4.91 -19.42 -23.19
C GLU A 619 5.45 -18.25 -22.35
N ALA A 620 4.59 -17.33 -21.89
CA ALA A 620 4.95 -16.22 -20.99
C ALA A 620 4.88 -16.58 -19.50
N GLY A 621 4.65 -17.85 -19.15
CA GLY A 621 4.70 -18.34 -17.75
C GLY A 621 3.46 -18.04 -16.91
N HIS A 622 2.34 -17.62 -17.51
CA HIS A 622 1.09 -17.34 -16.80
C HIS A 622 0.08 -18.50 -16.89
N PRO A 623 -0.75 -18.73 -15.87
CA PRO A 623 -1.74 -19.81 -15.89
C PRO A 623 -2.83 -19.50 -16.93
N GLY A 624 -2.99 -20.37 -17.94
CA GLY A 624 -4.00 -20.21 -19.00
C GLY A 624 -5.45 -20.15 -18.52
N GLU A 625 -5.72 -20.65 -17.30
CA GLU A 625 -7.05 -20.67 -16.67
C GLU A 625 -7.60 -19.25 -16.36
N LEU A 626 -6.72 -18.27 -16.09
CA LEU A 626 -7.13 -16.89 -15.82
C LEU A 626 -7.61 -16.16 -17.09
N LEU A 627 -7.04 -16.50 -18.25
CA LEU A 627 -7.41 -15.90 -19.53
C LEU A 627 -8.79 -16.38 -20.00
N ASP A 628 -9.10 -17.66 -19.81
CA ASP A 628 -10.41 -18.26 -20.13
C ASP A 628 -11.53 -17.69 -19.26
N LEU A 629 -11.25 -17.45 -17.96
CA LEU A 629 -12.18 -16.79 -17.05
C LEU A 629 -12.50 -15.35 -17.51
N PHE A 630 -11.55 -14.66 -18.12
CA PHE A 630 -11.64 -13.25 -18.47
C PHE A 630 -12.28 -13.02 -19.85
N LEU A 631 -11.87 -13.78 -20.87
CA LEU A 631 -12.44 -13.69 -22.21
C LEU A 631 -13.90 -14.16 -22.25
N GLY A 632 -14.29 -15.09 -21.38
CA GLY A 632 -15.69 -15.48 -21.20
C GLY A 632 -16.56 -14.39 -20.54
N LYS A 633 -16.00 -13.62 -19.58
CA LYS A 633 -16.79 -12.72 -18.71
C LYS A 633 -16.81 -11.27 -19.13
N ALA A 634 -15.89 -10.79 -19.97
CA ALA A 634 -15.86 -9.39 -20.40
C ALA A 634 -17.12 -8.95 -21.18
N PRO A 635 -17.67 -9.74 -22.13
CA PRO A 635 -18.94 -9.42 -22.79
C PRO A 635 -20.12 -9.41 -21.82
N GLU A 636 -20.14 -10.36 -20.86
CA GLU A 636 -21.16 -10.42 -19.80
C GLU A 636 -21.09 -9.19 -18.90
N ALA A 637 -19.89 -8.72 -18.54
CA ALA A 637 -19.69 -7.52 -17.74
C ALA A 637 -20.17 -6.26 -18.47
N ALA A 638 -19.86 -6.12 -19.77
CA ALA A 638 -20.34 -5.00 -20.57
C ALA A 638 -21.87 -4.99 -20.71
N ALA A 639 -22.48 -6.14 -21.01
CA ALA A 639 -23.93 -6.29 -21.07
C ALA A 639 -24.59 -6.04 -19.70
N ARG A 640 -23.95 -6.44 -18.59
CA ARG A 640 -24.40 -6.12 -17.23
C ARG A 640 -24.37 -4.62 -16.96
N VAL A 641 -23.31 -3.91 -17.34
CA VAL A 641 -23.24 -2.45 -17.17
C VAL A 641 -24.35 -1.76 -17.95
N GLU A 642 -24.61 -2.16 -19.20
CA GLU A 642 -25.72 -1.62 -20.00
C GLU A 642 -27.09 -1.94 -19.38
N ALA A 643 -27.28 -3.16 -18.86
CA ALA A 643 -28.49 -3.54 -18.14
C ALA A 643 -28.69 -2.73 -16.86
N ILE A 644 -27.62 -2.45 -16.10
CA ILE A 644 -27.66 -1.58 -14.92
C ILE A 644 -28.02 -0.15 -15.32
N GLU A 645 -27.42 0.40 -16.37
CA GLU A 645 -27.78 1.73 -16.88
C GLU A 645 -29.24 1.82 -17.31
N GLN A 646 -29.76 0.78 -17.98
CA GLN A 646 -31.18 0.70 -18.35
C GLN A 646 -32.08 0.64 -17.12
N ARG A 647 -31.77 -0.22 -16.14
CA ARG A 647 -32.53 -0.30 -14.89
C ARG A 647 -32.49 1.01 -14.10
N LEU A 648 -31.37 1.73 -14.10
CA LEU A 648 -31.27 3.07 -13.51
C LEU A 648 -32.15 4.09 -14.23
N ARG A 649 -32.28 4.01 -15.56
CA ARG A 649 -33.24 4.83 -16.32
C ARG A 649 -34.67 4.49 -15.93
N ASP A 650 -35.00 3.21 -15.83
CA ASP A 650 -36.35 2.73 -15.46
C ASP A 650 -36.70 3.13 -14.01
N ALA A 651 -35.77 2.99 -13.07
CA ALA A 651 -35.96 3.43 -11.68
C ALA A 651 -36.15 4.95 -11.59
N ARG A 652 -35.41 5.75 -12.37
CA ARG A 652 -35.63 7.21 -12.45
C ARG A 652 -37.01 7.56 -13.03
N LEU A 653 -37.53 6.77 -13.98
CA LEU A 653 -38.87 6.95 -14.53
C LEU A 653 -39.95 6.55 -13.53
N LEU A 654 -39.71 5.53 -12.69
CA LEU A 654 -40.63 5.14 -11.60
C LEU A 654 -40.64 6.16 -10.45
N LEU A 655 -39.51 6.81 -10.18
CA LEU A 655 -39.38 7.83 -9.13
C LEU A 655 -39.97 9.19 -9.54
N ARG A 656 -40.03 9.50 -10.84
CA ARG A 656 -40.66 10.70 -11.39
C ARG A 656 -42.17 10.50 -11.53
#